data_AF-A0A2A4TZL1-F1
#
_entry.id   AF-A0A2A4TZL1-F1
#
_cell.length_a   1.000
_cell.length_b   1.000
_cell.length_c   1.000
_cell.angle_alpha   90.00
_cell.angle_beta   90.00
_cell.angle_gamma   90.00
#
_symmetry.space_group_name_H-M   'P 1'
#
loop_
_entity.id
_entity.type
_entity.pdbx_description
1 polymer ?
#
loop_
_entity_poly.entity_id
_entity_poly.type
_entity_poly.pdbx_seq_one_letter_code
_entity_poly.pdbx_strand_id
1 'polypeptide(L)'
;MFLYFGLLLMLPSAAWAASADLSDLLAPILAVTADLERRVELVDEPLQPKEVIEALRAPAAGLEFSLRLGETLLRKDRLELLREAGVRLELKVKPAMVPAAKEIPEGMPSALAGLLGRFEVGADRSQTSDELADFFITQLTNGTPSAKRLRKGESWLERDLALLELAQSFELEAALRSGDGLFRTAVAAMDELTALSSTTWPAEAVTFDVKGILIRIGSLGDDRHHGDFDLLVDPGGDDDYRFGLRMGSSTVVLDLAGNDLYRSEGYGGPASAVFGSSILIDASGDDVYLGADGAQASALFGTAVLWDRAGNDIYSARSFSQGAASFGAALLIDDAGSDVYRASYLSQGMGYVRGVGLIRDARGNDLYTSGFSEPDPRGYYEKYGGKKQGEVFQSLSQGFGMGWRSFAGGGFGFLLDARGNDRYVADYFGQGGGYWFGRGLLMDASGNDSYIARRYAQGSGVHFAVGELIDLDGNDRYQSWAVSQGTGHDYGVGSLFDADGEDVYAGDWSVMGMSNAQGVGLFRDQGGADRYAFWDHAGAVSYWDDLRHGAGLGVFADTGDRSDRFSVERSTRIWSTSPWSVAIAGKVSTSWTLTPDGTFDKDDGQGAYRDADVKEAAFLADRLNHAQSLGDRTRISELLFVTSGWGINSTIPTQAKLALLREPPDRALPVLLEFLRPRSLFATMMLEEYFHGAPGVRPALRARAGDDDPKTRSQALYLLGKLRDAKAAPIFIARLNDENWRVRKQAARSLGHLYDRKVRSTLADLRGAIGKKDHKAVSALLAKHKKTDLLWLVGKSTKLKREDWAAVSSGWERWTASKPIADAAAKILIRDEVYPLDLEPEVRFQKGKALQALEKAVSDAHPEVRRWAVWSLHQLRSDPAVVVGALYDPDHGVREAAAKALSERGTQSIEPLKRVLKKARGRSRAQIVRALAGVNDASLQRLFDRETRDDNAQVRFEALKALVIGQTAGRWTISRSVIKQLAKDSDRWVKSLALSIQK
;
A
#
# COMPACT_ATOMS: atom_id res chain seq x y z
N MET A 1 -21.70 -14.36 9.38
CA MET A 1 -20.67 -13.40 9.83
C MET A 1 -20.19 -13.70 11.25
N PHE A 2 -21.01 -13.60 12.32
CA PHE A 2 -20.58 -14.01 13.68
C PHE A 2 -20.33 -15.53 13.85
N LEU A 3 -20.99 -16.38 13.08
CA LEU A 3 -20.67 -17.83 13.00
C LEU A 3 -19.39 -18.10 12.16
N TYR A 4 -19.08 -17.23 11.20
CA TYR A 4 -17.81 -17.25 10.45
C TYR A 4 -16.67 -16.86 11.40
N PHE A 5 -16.91 -15.83 12.22
CA PHE A 5 -16.07 -15.37 13.33
C PHE A 5 -15.86 -16.46 14.40
N GLY A 6 -16.92 -17.19 14.79
CA GLY A 6 -16.83 -18.31 15.73
C GLY A 6 -16.03 -19.50 15.21
N LEU A 7 -16.26 -19.96 13.97
CA LEU A 7 -15.51 -21.06 13.35
C LEU A 7 -14.02 -20.72 13.10
N LEU A 8 -13.71 -19.44 12.83
CA LEU A 8 -12.34 -18.98 12.54
C LEU A 8 -11.52 -18.67 13.80
N LEU A 9 -12.17 -18.32 14.92
CA LEU A 9 -11.57 -18.26 16.26
C LEU A 9 -11.25 -19.65 16.84
N MET A 10 -11.78 -20.73 16.25
CA MET A 10 -11.53 -22.11 16.69
C MET A 10 -10.31 -22.78 16.02
N LEU A 11 -9.61 -22.07 15.13
CA LEU A 11 -8.34 -22.57 14.60
C LEU A 11 -7.24 -22.33 15.64
N PRO A 12 -6.53 -23.37 16.10
CA PRO A 12 -5.50 -23.21 17.12
C PRO A 12 -4.28 -22.49 16.51
N SER A 13 -4.21 -21.18 16.67
CA SER A 13 -3.17 -20.31 16.10
C SER A 13 -1.75 -20.67 16.59
N ALA A 14 -1.59 -21.00 17.88
CA ALA A 14 -0.29 -21.41 18.44
C ALA A 14 0.21 -22.78 17.95
N ALA A 15 -0.68 -23.71 17.61
CA ALA A 15 -0.28 -25.03 17.13
C ALA A 15 0.23 -25.01 15.68
N TRP A 16 -0.21 -24.02 14.90
CA TRP A 16 0.18 -23.84 13.49
C TRP A 16 1.58 -23.23 13.33
N ALA A 17 1.91 -22.21 14.13
CA ALA A 17 3.27 -21.65 14.12
C ALA A 17 4.32 -22.69 14.56
N ALA A 18 3.92 -23.67 15.39
CA ALA A 18 4.81 -24.69 15.93
C ALA A 18 4.78 -26.05 15.20
N SER A 19 3.84 -26.28 14.26
CA SER A 19 3.75 -27.58 13.56
C SER A 19 4.73 -27.64 12.40
N ALA A 20 5.54 -28.70 12.39
CA ALA A 20 6.43 -29.05 11.28
C ALA A 20 5.72 -29.89 10.19
N ASP A 21 4.43 -30.21 10.35
CA ASP A 21 3.67 -31.02 9.41
C ASP A 21 2.75 -30.14 8.54
N LEU A 22 3.05 -30.08 7.23
CA LEU A 22 2.24 -29.33 6.26
C LEU A 22 0.77 -29.80 6.23
N SER A 23 0.48 -31.02 6.64
CA SER A 23 -0.89 -31.53 6.73
C SER A 23 -1.68 -30.90 7.88
N ASP A 24 -1.02 -30.51 8.97
CA ASP A 24 -1.64 -29.73 10.04
C ASP A 24 -1.93 -28.29 9.57
N LEU A 25 -1.07 -27.74 8.71
CA LEU A 25 -1.23 -26.41 8.10
C LEU A 25 -2.32 -26.40 7.02
N LEU A 26 -2.37 -27.41 6.14
CA LEU A 26 -3.31 -27.48 5.01
C LEU A 26 -4.67 -28.08 5.39
N ALA A 27 -4.78 -28.98 6.37
CA ALA A 27 -6.04 -29.68 6.67
C ALA A 27 -7.17 -28.72 7.09
N PRO A 28 -6.93 -27.70 7.93
CA PRO A 28 -7.99 -26.75 8.28
C PRO A 28 -8.32 -25.81 7.11
N ILE A 29 -7.35 -25.48 6.26
CA ILE A 29 -7.56 -24.71 5.03
C ILE A 29 -8.47 -25.48 4.07
N LEU A 30 -8.18 -26.77 3.85
CA LEU A 30 -8.99 -27.67 3.03
C LEU A 30 -10.39 -27.85 3.62
N ALA A 31 -10.51 -28.00 4.94
CA ALA A 31 -11.80 -28.13 5.62
C ALA A 31 -12.67 -26.87 5.48
N VAL A 32 -12.09 -25.68 5.64
CA VAL A 32 -12.79 -24.40 5.46
C VAL A 32 -13.23 -24.21 4.01
N THR A 33 -12.37 -24.58 3.05
CA THR A 33 -12.68 -24.47 1.62
C THR A 33 -13.83 -25.41 1.24
N ALA A 34 -13.85 -26.64 1.77
CA ALA A 34 -14.89 -27.64 1.52
C ALA A 34 -16.24 -27.31 2.19
N ASP A 35 -16.26 -26.65 3.36
CA ASP A 35 -17.50 -26.25 4.05
C ASP A 35 -18.14 -25.01 3.41
N LEU A 36 -17.32 -24.09 2.88
CA LEU A 36 -17.75 -22.90 2.13
C LEU A 36 -18.59 -23.23 0.90
N GLU A 37 -18.31 -24.34 0.22
CA GLU A 37 -19.04 -24.76 -0.98
C GLU A 37 -20.41 -25.40 -0.68
N ARG A 38 -20.67 -25.87 0.55
CA ARG A 38 -21.86 -26.70 0.88
C ARG A 38 -23.07 -25.96 1.48
N ARG A 39 -22.92 -24.76 2.07
CA ARG A 39 -23.90 -24.22 3.06
C ARG A 39 -24.68 -22.94 2.68
N VAL A 40 -25.06 -22.76 1.42
CA VAL A 40 -25.76 -21.55 0.95
C VAL A 40 -27.30 -21.76 0.76
N GLU A 41 -28.14 -21.56 1.80
CA GLU A 41 -29.62 -21.23 1.67
C GLU A 41 -30.13 -19.93 2.40
N LEU A 42 -31.07 -19.14 1.83
CA LEU A 42 -31.52 -17.77 2.27
C LEU A 42 -32.39 -17.64 3.55
N VAL A 43 -32.26 -16.54 4.36
CA VAL A 43 -33.32 -15.96 5.26
C VAL A 43 -33.14 -14.42 5.49
N ASP A 44 -34.25 -13.72 5.80
CA ASP A 44 -34.49 -12.26 5.74
C ASP A 44 -34.27 -11.38 7.01
N GLU A 45 -33.82 -11.86 8.19
CA GLU A 45 -33.71 -11.00 9.40
C GLU A 45 -32.35 -11.04 10.17
N PRO A 46 -31.86 -9.88 10.71
CA PRO A 46 -30.58 -9.78 11.42
C PRO A 46 -30.62 -10.21 12.91
N LEU A 47 -29.53 -10.85 13.38
CA LEU A 47 -29.31 -11.27 14.78
C LEU A 47 -29.11 -10.08 15.75
N GLN A 48 -29.50 -10.25 17.02
CA GLN A 48 -29.50 -9.19 18.03
C GLN A 48 -28.20 -9.18 18.87
N PRO A 49 -27.68 -8.01 19.32
CA PRO A 49 -26.42 -7.88 20.08
C PRO A 49 -26.30 -8.75 21.35
N LYS A 50 -27.41 -9.08 22.01
CA LYS A 50 -27.46 -9.96 23.18
C LYS A 50 -26.95 -11.38 22.86
N GLU A 51 -27.33 -11.91 21.70
CA GLU A 51 -27.05 -13.30 21.31
C GLU A 51 -25.56 -13.49 21.00
N VAL A 52 -24.91 -12.44 20.49
CA VAL A 52 -23.46 -12.37 20.29
C VAL A 52 -22.70 -12.35 21.61
N ILE A 53 -23.18 -11.58 22.59
CA ILE A 53 -22.56 -11.47 23.92
C ILE A 53 -22.70 -12.78 24.71
N GLU A 54 -23.81 -13.50 24.57
CA GLU A 54 -23.99 -14.83 25.17
C GLU A 54 -23.08 -15.89 24.51
N ALA A 55 -22.85 -15.81 23.19
CA ALA A 55 -21.94 -16.69 22.47
C ALA A 55 -20.46 -16.49 22.86
N LEU A 56 -20.02 -15.25 23.11
CA LEU A 56 -18.66 -14.93 23.56
C LEU A 56 -18.34 -15.38 25.01
N ARG A 57 -19.35 -15.84 25.75
CA ARG A 57 -19.23 -16.26 27.16
C ARG A 57 -19.25 -17.78 27.38
N ALA A 58 -19.53 -18.58 26.36
CA ALA A 58 -19.70 -20.04 26.49
C ALA A 58 -18.36 -20.80 26.32
N PRO A 59 -18.11 -21.90 27.08
CA PRO A 59 -16.92 -22.73 26.91
C PRO A 59 -16.93 -23.46 25.57
N ALA A 60 -15.75 -23.58 24.94
CA ALA A 60 -15.54 -23.97 23.54
C ALA A 60 -16.03 -25.37 23.09
N ALA A 61 -16.65 -26.18 23.94
CA ALA A 61 -16.98 -27.56 23.63
C ALA A 61 -18.50 -27.79 23.53
N GLY A 62 -19.02 -27.85 22.30
CA GLY A 62 -20.30 -28.51 22.01
C GLY A 62 -21.44 -27.62 21.53
N LEU A 63 -21.30 -26.96 20.38
CA LEU A 63 -22.40 -26.26 19.71
C LEU A 63 -22.68 -26.88 18.33
N GLU A 64 -23.80 -27.59 18.21
CA GLU A 64 -24.38 -27.98 16.92
C GLU A 64 -25.24 -26.83 16.37
N PHE A 65 -24.90 -26.32 15.18
CA PHE A 65 -25.73 -25.34 14.46
C PHE A 65 -25.95 -25.75 13.01
N SER A 66 -27.22 -25.82 12.61
CA SER A 66 -27.66 -25.91 11.20
C SER A 66 -27.68 -24.52 10.57
N LEU A 67 -27.06 -24.32 9.39
CA LEU A 67 -26.76 -23.00 8.81
C LEU A 67 -27.42 -22.76 7.43
N ARG A 68 -27.76 -21.49 7.18
CA ARG A 68 -28.48 -20.94 6.02
C ARG A 68 -27.79 -19.62 5.56
N LEU A 69 -27.24 -19.54 4.34
CA LEU A 69 -26.71 -18.33 3.65
C LEU A 69 -27.32 -18.09 2.23
N GLY A 70 -27.64 -16.88 1.81
CA GLY A 70 -28.16 -16.63 0.45
C GLY A 70 -27.15 -16.73 -0.70
N GLU A 71 -27.59 -17.19 -1.88
CA GLU A 71 -26.83 -17.24 -3.14
C GLU A 71 -26.22 -15.87 -3.49
N THR A 72 -25.03 -15.56 -2.98
CA THR A 72 -24.40 -14.25 -3.20
C THR A 72 -22.94 -14.33 -3.65
N LEU A 73 -22.37 -15.52 -3.83
CA LEU A 73 -20.97 -15.65 -4.23
C LEU A 73 -20.76 -15.52 -5.74
N LEU A 74 -21.78 -15.82 -6.57
CA LEU A 74 -21.89 -15.48 -7.99
C LEU A 74 -23.38 -15.26 -8.27
N ARG A 75 -23.83 -14.07 -8.72
CA ARG A 75 -25.26 -13.84 -9.01
C ARG A 75 -25.73 -14.73 -10.16
N LYS A 76 -26.41 -15.83 -9.85
CA LYS A 76 -27.03 -16.78 -10.80
C LYS A 76 -27.90 -16.08 -11.84
N ASP A 77 -28.59 -15.03 -11.41
CA ASP A 77 -29.50 -14.19 -12.17
C ASP A 77 -28.80 -13.44 -13.32
N ARG A 78 -27.48 -13.18 -13.26
CA ARG A 78 -26.76 -12.65 -14.44
C ARG A 78 -26.45 -13.74 -15.46
N LEU A 79 -26.06 -14.94 -15.04
CA LEU A 79 -25.74 -16.06 -15.94
C LEU A 79 -26.96 -16.54 -16.73
N GLU A 80 -28.16 -16.54 -16.14
CA GLU A 80 -29.40 -16.86 -16.85
C GLU A 80 -29.78 -15.77 -17.87
N LEU A 81 -29.71 -14.49 -17.49
CA LEU A 81 -29.87 -13.34 -18.41
C LEU A 81 -28.85 -13.36 -19.57
N LEU A 82 -27.66 -13.95 -19.38
CA LEU A 82 -26.58 -14.07 -20.37
C LEU A 82 -26.77 -15.26 -21.31
N ARG A 83 -27.31 -16.39 -20.81
CA ARG A 83 -27.74 -17.52 -21.66
C ARG A 83 -28.89 -17.12 -22.57
N GLU A 84 -29.81 -16.29 -22.08
CA GLU A 84 -30.87 -15.68 -22.88
C GLU A 84 -30.35 -14.70 -23.95
N ALA A 85 -29.18 -14.08 -23.71
CA ALA A 85 -28.51 -13.17 -24.66
C ALA A 85 -27.66 -13.89 -25.74
N GLY A 86 -27.59 -15.23 -25.74
CA GLY A 86 -27.01 -16.02 -26.81
C GLY A 86 -25.47 -16.18 -26.79
N VAL A 87 -24.80 -15.81 -25.70
CA VAL A 87 -23.35 -16.03 -25.55
C VAL A 87 -23.08 -17.48 -25.14
N ARG A 88 -22.41 -18.26 -25.98
CA ARG A 88 -21.91 -19.61 -25.68
C ARG A 88 -20.39 -19.62 -25.73
N LEU A 89 -19.74 -19.80 -24.57
CA LEU A 89 -18.34 -20.19 -24.47
C LEU A 89 -18.30 -21.60 -23.86
N GLU A 90 -17.97 -22.61 -24.66
CA GLU A 90 -17.68 -23.96 -24.16
C GLU A 90 -16.19 -24.04 -23.79
N LEU A 91 -15.87 -23.86 -22.52
CA LEU A 91 -14.56 -24.21 -21.97
C LEU A 91 -14.64 -25.63 -21.38
N LYS A 92 -14.08 -26.61 -22.11
CA LYS A 92 -13.90 -27.98 -21.62
C LYS A 92 -12.54 -28.09 -20.94
N VAL A 93 -12.43 -27.67 -19.67
CA VAL A 93 -11.29 -28.06 -18.83
C VAL A 93 -11.68 -29.37 -18.16
N LYS A 94 -11.07 -30.49 -18.60
CA LYS A 94 -11.19 -31.76 -17.88
C LYS A 94 -10.11 -31.79 -16.80
N PRO A 95 -10.47 -31.93 -15.51
CA PRO A 95 -9.51 -32.30 -14.48
C PRO A 95 -8.86 -33.61 -14.90
N ALA A 96 -7.53 -33.63 -15.03
CA ALA A 96 -6.79 -34.87 -15.23
C ALA A 96 -6.85 -35.65 -13.91
N MET A 97 -7.82 -36.56 -13.79
CA MET A 97 -7.79 -37.60 -12.77
C MET A 97 -7.02 -38.83 -13.26
N VAL A 98 -6.12 -39.26 -12.39
CA VAL A 98 -5.16 -40.37 -12.44
C VAL A 98 -5.80 -41.74 -12.77
N PRO A 99 -5.14 -42.55 -13.62
CA PRO A 99 -5.09 -43.99 -13.39
C PRO A 99 -3.71 -44.66 -13.60
N ALA A 100 -3.19 -45.20 -12.49
CA ALA A 100 -2.35 -46.40 -12.27
C ALA A 100 -1.14 -46.72 -13.18
N ALA A 101 0.04 -46.42 -12.62
CA ALA A 101 1.30 -47.17 -12.54
C ALA A 101 1.62 -48.26 -13.59
N LYS A 102 2.72 -48.04 -14.34
CA LYS A 102 3.56 -49.14 -14.87
C LYS A 102 5.07 -48.81 -14.88
N GLU A 103 5.83 -49.74 -14.27
CA GLU A 103 7.28 -50.07 -14.31
C GLU A 103 8.33 -48.96 -14.18
N ILE A 104 9.00 -48.92 -13.02
CA ILE A 104 10.15 -48.05 -12.71
C ILE A 104 11.45 -48.83 -13.01
N PRO A 105 12.53 -48.20 -13.55
CA PRO A 105 13.79 -48.89 -13.85
C PRO A 105 14.42 -49.56 -12.61
N GLU A 106 14.99 -50.77 -12.78
CA GLU A 106 15.70 -51.48 -11.71
C GLU A 106 16.96 -50.71 -11.26
N GLY A 107 17.10 -50.47 -9.94
CA GLY A 107 18.28 -49.85 -9.31
C GLY A 107 18.15 -48.38 -8.88
N MET A 108 17.02 -47.73 -9.18
CA MET A 108 16.73 -46.35 -8.74
C MET A 108 16.38 -46.30 -7.23
N PRO A 109 16.83 -45.28 -6.46
CA PRO A 109 16.44 -45.12 -5.06
C PRO A 109 14.92 -45.12 -4.89
N SER A 110 14.42 -45.74 -3.80
CA SER A 110 12.98 -45.87 -3.52
C SER A 110 12.24 -44.55 -3.49
N ALA A 111 12.85 -43.52 -2.91
CA ALA A 111 12.34 -42.15 -2.93
C ALA A 111 12.12 -41.61 -4.36
N LEU A 112 13.16 -41.66 -5.20
CA LEU A 112 13.11 -41.14 -6.58
C LEU A 112 12.09 -41.92 -7.42
N ALA A 113 12.03 -43.24 -7.22
CA ALA A 113 11.02 -44.13 -7.78
C ALA A 113 9.59 -43.71 -7.38
N GLY A 114 9.38 -43.42 -6.09
CA GLY A 114 8.11 -42.92 -5.56
C GLY A 114 7.71 -41.57 -6.14
N LEU A 115 8.69 -40.68 -6.35
CA LEU A 115 8.49 -39.36 -6.96
C LEU A 115 8.03 -39.52 -8.42
N LEU A 116 8.73 -40.31 -9.23
CA LEU A 116 8.36 -40.59 -10.62
C LEU A 116 6.99 -41.26 -10.76
N GLY A 117 6.57 -42.08 -9.79
CA GLY A 117 5.24 -42.67 -9.76
C GLY A 117 4.09 -41.65 -9.60
N ARG A 118 4.39 -40.40 -9.23
CA ARG A 118 3.40 -39.32 -9.06
C ARG A 118 3.40 -38.28 -10.18
N PHE A 119 4.41 -38.30 -11.06
CA PHE A 119 4.41 -37.51 -12.28
C PHE A 119 3.61 -38.26 -13.36
N GLU A 120 2.37 -37.83 -13.64
CA GLU A 120 1.59 -38.36 -14.76
C GLU A 120 1.45 -37.33 -15.89
N VAL A 121 1.67 -37.77 -17.13
CA VAL A 121 1.58 -36.96 -18.34
C VAL A 121 0.12 -36.85 -18.79
N GLY A 122 -0.58 -35.81 -18.31
CA GLY A 122 -1.88 -35.40 -18.81
C GLY A 122 -1.78 -34.31 -19.87
N ALA A 123 -1.41 -34.67 -21.10
CA ALA A 123 -1.40 -33.73 -22.21
C ALA A 123 -2.76 -33.66 -22.92
N ASP A 124 -3.48 -32.54 -22.76
CA ASP A 124 -4.15 -31.89 -23.88
C ASP A 124 -3.80 -30.39 -23.86
N ARG A 125 -2.71 -30.05 -24.56
CA ARG A 125 -2.17 -28.68 -24.70
C ARG A 125 -3.01 -27.87 -25.70
N SER A 126 -4.33 -27.82 -25.50
CA SER A 126 -5.19 -27.04 -26.38
C SER A 126 -4.92 -25.55 -26.17
N GLN A 127 -4.68 -24.83 -27.26
CA GLN A 127 -4.20 -23.44 -27.41
C GLN A 127 -4.92 -22.34 -26.60
N THR A 128 -5.93 -22.67 -25.79
CA THR A 128 -6.72 -21.74 -24.98
C THR A 128 -6.08 -21.39 -23.62
N SER A 129 -5.13 -22.19 -23.09
CA SER A 129 -4.51 -21.95 -21.77
C SER A 129 -3.60 -20.74 -21.74
N ASP A 130 -2.80 -20.54 -22.78
CA ASP A 130 -1.73 -19.53 -22.79
C ASP A 130 -2.31 -18.11 -22.88
N GLU A 131 -3.35 -17.90 -23.70
CA GLU A 131 -4.03 -16.59 -23.80
C GLU A 131 -4.76 -16.22 -22.49
N LEU A 132 -5.35 -17.20 -21.78
CA LEU A 132 -6.06 -16.99 -20.52
C LEU A 132 -5.10 -16.72 -19.36
N ALA A 133 -3.99 -17.46 -19.29
CA ALA A 133 -2.99 -17.26 -18.27
C ALA A 133 -2.18 -15.97 -18.49
N ASP A 134 -1.76 -15.64 -19.72
CA ASP A 134 -1.20 -14.31 -20.06
C ASP A 134 -2.19 -13.21 -19.67
N PHE A 135 -3.48 -13.46 -19.85
CA PHE A 135 -4.53 -12.55 -19.43
C PHE A 135 -4.57 -12.37 -17.89
N PHE A 136 -4.56 -13.45 -17.10
CA PHE A 136 -4.51 -13.39 -15.63
C PHE A 136 -3.25 -12.68 -15.13
N ILE A 137 -2.09 -13.06 -15.68
CA ILE A 137 -0.80 -12.43 -15.42
C ILE A 137 -0.90 -10.92 -15.69
N THR A 138 -1.48 -10.54 -16.83
CA THR A 138 -1.69 -9.13 -17.19
C THR A 138 -2.63 -8.40 -16.23
N GLN A 139 -3.67 -9.05 -15.69
CA GLN A 139 -4.57 -8.42 -14.71
C GLN A 139 -3.89 -8.21 -13.35
N LEU A 140 -3.19 -9.22 -12.86
CA LEU A 140 -2.53 -9.19 -11.55
C LEU A 140 -1.33 -8.23 -11.52
N THR A 141 -0.56 -8.18 -12.62
CA THR A 141 0.67 -7.38 -12.70
C THR A 141 0.47 -5.89 -13.01
N ASN A 142 -0.73 -5.46 -13.47
CA ASN A 142 -0.98 -4.08 -13.90
C ASN A 142 -1.73 -3.17 -12.92
N GLY A 143 -2.08 -3.65 -11.71
CA GLY A 143 -2.51 -2.82 -10.55
C GLY A 143 -3.73 -1.90 -10.77
N THR A 144 -4.38 -1.97 -11.92
CA THR A 144 -5.62 -1.30 -12.32
C THR A 144 -5.91 -1.82 -13.73
N PRO A 145 -7.18 -1.88 -14.20
CA PRO A 145 -7.49 -2.19 -15.58
C PRO A 145 -6.92 -1.09 -16.50
N SER A 146 -5.64 -1.20 -16.83
CA SER A 146 -5.00 -0.39 -17.84
C SER A 146 -5.47 -0.89 -19.19
N ALA A 147 -6.29 -0.07 -19.82
CA ALA A 147 -6.95 -0.23 -21.11
C ALA A 147 -6.01 -0.43 -22.32
N LYS A 148 -5.13 -1.43 -22.30
CA LYS A 148 -4.33 -1.82 -23.46
C LYS A 148 -4.56 -3.30 -23.74
N ARG A 149 -5.20 -3.58 -24.88
CA ARG A 149 -5.65 -4.87 -25.42
C ARG A 149 -7.00 -5.37 -24.88
N LEU A 150 -8.07 -4.71 -25.29
CA LEU A 150 -9.28 -5.43 -25.71
C LEU A 150 -9.11 -5.71 -27.21
N ARG A 151 -9.45 -6.91 -27.70
CA ARG A 151 -9.61 -7.07 -29.16
C ARG A 151 -10.72 -6.11 -29.60
N LYS A 152 -10.63 -5.60 -30.83
CA LYS A 152 -11.59 -4.62 -31.36
C LYS A 152 -12.99 -5.26 -31.41
N GLY A 153 -13.81 -5.04 -30.37
CA GLY A 153 -15.15 -5.61 -30.25
C GLY A 153 -15.51 -6.23 -28.88
N GLU A 154 -14.54 -6.51 -28.01
CA GLU A 154 -14.79 -7.14 -26.69
C GLU A 154 -15.14 -6.10 -25.61
N SER A 155 -16.17 -6.38 -24.82
CA SER A 155 -16.51 -5.60 -23.62
C SER A 155 -15.78 -6.12 -22.37
N TRP A 156 -15.52 -5.23 -21.40
CA TRP A 156 -14.98 -5.62 -20.08
C TRP A 156 -15.84 -6.68 -19.38
N LEU A 157 -17.15 -6.65 -19.63
CA LEU A 157 -18.10 -7.58 -19.03
C LEU A 157 -17.91 -9.02 -19.55
N GLU A 158 -17.80 -9.22 -20.87
CA GLU A 158 -17.56 -10.56 -21.47
C GLU A 158 -16.25 -11.17 -20.96
N ARG A 159 -15.24 -10.34 -20.73
CA ARG A 159 -13.92 -10.75 -20.22
C ARG A 159 -13.97 -11.17 -18.75
N ASP A 160 -14.60 -10.38 -17.89
CA ASP A 160 -14.77 -10.72 -16.47
C ASP A 160 -15.67 -11.96 -16.30
N LEU A 161 -16.62 -12.18 -17.21
CA LEU A 161 -17.51 -13.35 -17.23
C LEU A 161 -16.77 -14.66 -17.56
N ALA A 162 -15.89 -14.66 -18.56
CA ALA A 162 -15.11 -15.84 -18.92
C ALA A 162 -14.23 -16.32 -17.74
N LEU A 163 -13.75 -15.40 -16.91
CA LEU A 163 -12.97 -15.74 -15.71
C LEU A 163 -13.80 -16.39 -14.63
N LEU A 164 -15.02 -15.90 -14.44
CA LEU A 164 -15.94 -16.49 -13.47
C LEU A 164 -16.39 -17.88 -13.90
N GLU A 165 -16.58 -18.12 -15.21
CA GLU A 165 -16.86 -19.45 -15.76
C GLU A 165 -15.68 -20.41 -15.59
N LEU A 166 -14.44 -19.94 -15.82
CA LEU A 166 -13.25 -20.75 -15.57
C LEU A 166 -13.10 -21.06 -14.08
N ALA A 167 -13.29 -20.07 -13.22
CA ALA A 167 -13.25 -20.25 -11.76
C ALA A 167 -14.33 -21.18 -11.22
N GLN A 168 -15.48 -21.29 -11.90
CA GLN A 168 -16.53 -22.26 -11.56
C GLN A 168 -16.21 -23.68 -12.04
N SER A 169 -15.43 -23.83 -13.11
CA SER A 169 -15.06 -25.13 -13.65
C SER A 169 -13.77 -25.71 -13.06
N PHE A 170 -12.98 -24.91 -12.35
CA PHE A 170 -11.75 -25.36 -11.70
C PHE A 170 -12.03 -26.08 -10.36
N GLU A 171 -11.61 -27.35 -10.27
CA GLU A 171 -11.70 -28.18 -9.07
C GLU A 171 -10.55 -27.87 -8.09
N LEU A 172 -10.69 -26.79 -7.32
CA LEU A 172 -9.66 -26.34 -6.37
C LEU A 172 -9.23 -27.44 -5.39
N GLU A 173 -10.17 -28.19 -4.82
CA GLU A 173 -9.86 -29.25 -3.86
C GLU A 173 -8.97 -30.35 -4.46
N ALA A 174 -9.23 -30.75 -5.72
CA ALA A 174 -8.43 -31.75 -6.42
C ALA A 174 -7.00 -31.24 -6.68
N ALA A 175 -6.85 -29.98 -7.10
CA ALA A 175 -5.55 -29.36 -7.31
C ALA A 175 -4.73 -29.28 -6.01
N LEU A 176 -5.36 -28.89 -4.89
CA LEU A 176 -4.70 -28.83 -3.59
C LEU A 176 -4.25 -30.22 -3.08
N ARG A 177 -5.11 -31.25 -3.20
CA ARG A 177 -4.77 -32.63 -2.83
C ARG A 177 -3.61 -33.19 -3.67
N SER A 178 -3.58 -32.86 -4.97
CA SER A 178 -2.49 -33.27 -5.86
C SER A 178 -1.17 -32.61 -5.45
N GLY A 179 -1.19 -31.31 -5.17
CA GLY A 179 -0.02 -30.55 -4.71
C GLY A 179 0.54 -31.06 -3.38
N ASP A 180 -0.32 -31.29 -2.39
CA ASP A 180 0.06 -31.88 -1.09
C ASP A 180 0.70 -33.26 -1.28
N GLY A 181 0.11 -34.09 -2.14
CA GLY A 181 0.68 -35.40 -2.49
C GLY A 181 2.08 -35.29 -3.09
N LEU A 182 2.30 -34.35 -4.01
CA LEU A 182 3.63 -34.14 -4.61
C LEU A 182 4.64 -33.63 -3.57
N PHE A 183 4.24 -32.67 -2.74
CA PHE A 183 5.08 -32.08 -1.69
C PHE A 183 5.56 -33.11 -0.69
N ARG A 184 4.67 -33.88 -0.08
CA ARG A 184 5.08 -34.92 0.90
C ARG A 184 6.07 -35.93 0.33
N THR A 185 5.96 -36.19 -0.97
CA THR A 185 6.87 -37.12 -1.65
C THR A 185 8.22 -36.48 -1.92
N ALA A 186 8.24 -35.20 -2.30
CA ALA A 186 9.47 -34.42 -2.42
C ALA A 186 10.23 -34.33 -1.10
N VAL A 187 9.51 -34.09 0.01
CA VAL A 187 10.09 -34.05 1.37
C VAL A 187 10.69 -35.40 1.78
N ALA A 188 9.93 -36.49 1.62
CA ALA A 188 10.44 -37.83 1.91
C ALA A 188 11.65 -38.19 1.04
N ALA A 189 11.66 -37.73 -0.22
CA ALA A 189 12.80 -37.91 -1.10
C ALA A 189 14.01 -37.11 -0.65
N MET A 190 13.81 -35.86 -0.22
CA MET A 190 14.87 -34.98 0.26
C MET A 190 15.69 -35.67 1.37
N ASP A 191 15.01 -36.19 2.39
CA ASP A 191 15.68 -36.79 3.55
C ASP A 191 16.46 -38.07 3.18
N GLU A 192 15.96 -38.87 2.21
CA GLU A 192 16.70 -40.02 1.68
C GLU A 192 17.92 -39.59 0.84
N LEU A 193 17.78 -38.55 0.01
CA LEU A 193 18.81 -38.07 -0.90
C LEU A 193 19.97 -37.43 -0.14
N THR A 194 19.70 -36.61 0.89
CA THR A 194 20.72 -35.99 1.75
C THR A 194 21.57 -37.04 2.50
N ALA A 195 21.04 -38.25 2.70
CA ALA A 195 21.77 -39.35 3.35
C ALA A 195 22.69 -40.15 2.41
N LEU A 196 22.68 -39.89 1.10
CA LEU A 196 23.48 -40.64 0.13
C LEU A 196 24.97 -40.26 0.20
N SER A 197 25.84 -41.23 -0.10
CA SER A 197 27.30 -41.01 -0.23
C SER A 197 27.61 -40.06 -1.38
N SER A 198 28.63 -39.22 -1.22
CA SER A 198 29.14 -38.33 -2.28
C SER A 198 29.56 -39.08 -3.55
N THR A 199 29.95 -40.35 -3.44
CA THR A 199 30.30 -41.21 -4.59
C THR A 199 29.11 -41.64 -5.44
N THR A 200 27.88 -41.39 -5.00
CA THR A 200 26.65 -41.75 -5.73
C THR A 200 26.37 -40.79 -6.89
N TRP A 201 26.83 -39.55 -6.76
CA TRP A 201 26.49 -38.45 -7.67
C TRP A 201 27.38 -38.45 -8.93
N PRO A 202 26.85 -38.01 -10.08
CA PRO A 202 27.62 -37.97 -11.32
C PRO A 202 28.73 -36.90 -11.25
N ALA A 203 29.79 -37.10 -12.02
CA ALA A 203 30.91 -36.15 -12.09
C ALA A 203 30.58 -34.85 -12.84
N GLU A 204 29.54 -34.87 -13.69
CA GLU A 204 29.00 -33.72 -14.43
C GLU A 204 27.47 -33.87 -14.44
N ALA A 205 26.73 -32.76 -14.45
CA ALA A 205 25.29 -32.81 -14.50
C ALA A 205 24.76 -33.57 -15.72
N VAL A 206 23.79 -34.46 -15.49
CA VAL A 206 23.16 -35.30 -16.51
C VAL A 206 21.68 -34.98 -16.66
N THR A 207 21.15 -35.15 -17.86
CA THR A 207 19.72 -34.98 -18.15
C THR A 207 19.23 -36.14 -19.00
N PHE A 208 18.10 -36.73 -18.62
CA PHE A 208 17.53 -37.87 -19.31
C PHE A 208 16.01 -37.89 -19.17
N ASP A 209 15.34 -38.52 -20.14
CA ASP A 209 13.89 -38.69 -20.14
C ASP A 209 13.54 -40.07 -19.58
N VAL A 210 12.59 -40.10 -18.65
CA VAL A 210 11.96 -41.34 -18.19
C VAL A 210 10.47 -41.24 -18.44
N LYS A 211 10.02 -41.83 -19.56
CA LYS A 211 8.59 -41.93 -19.92
C LYS A 211 7.91 -40.57 -20.10
N GLY A 212 8.62 -39.60 -20.68
CA GLY A 212 8.12 -38.24 -20.87
C GLY A 212 8.27 -37.35 -19.65
N ILE A 213 8.94 -37.82 -18.58
CA ILE A 213 9.37 -37.01 -17.44
C ILE A 213 10.84 -36.66 -17.67
N LEU A 214 11.12 -35.37 -17.83
CA LEU A 214 12.47 -34.88 -18.05
C LEU A 214 13.17 -34.65 -16.71
N ILE A 215 14.20 -35.46 -16.44
CA ILE A 215 14.94 -35.49 -15.17
C ILE A 215 16.33 -34.90 -15.38
N ARG A 216 16.76 -34.03 -14.46
CA ARG A 216 18.13 -33.54 -14.35
C ARG A 216 18.71 -33.93 -12.99
N ILE A 217 19.94 -34.44 -13.01
CA ILE A 217 20.74 -34.70 -11.81
C ILE A 217 22.01 -33.85 -11.91
N GLY A 218 22.25 -32.99 -10.93
CA GLY A 218 23.44 -32.16 -10.79
C GLY A 218 24.69 -32.93 -10.40
N SER A 219 25.82 -32.24 -10.36
CA SER A 219 27.11 -32.72 -9.86
C SER A 219 27.42 -32.13 -8.48
N LEU A 220 28.56 -32.47 -7.88
CA LEU A 220 29.01 -31.91 -6.59
C LEU A 220 29.77 -30.57 -6.74
N GLY A 221 29.56 -29.85 -7.83
CA GLY A 221 30.23 -28.58 -8.07
C GLY A 221 29.43 -27.69 -9.01
N ASP A 222 29.85 -26.44 -9.11
CA ASP A 222 29.06 -25.35 -9.69
C ASP A 222 28.51 -25.65 -11.10
N ASP A 223 27.21 -25.92 -11.14
CA ASP A 223 26.40 -26.24 -12.28
C ASP A 223 25.48 -25.06 -12.68
N ARG A 224 25.00 -25.13 -13.91
CA ARG A 224 24.01 -24.18 -14.44
C ARG A 224 22.78 -24.93 -14.92
N HIS A 225 21.67 -24.69 -14.22
CA HIS A 225 20.40 -25.35 -14.47
C HIS A 225 19.53 -24.43 -15.31
N HIS A 226 19.70 -24.52 -16.63
CA HIS A 226 18.93 -23.76 -17.60
C HIS A 226 18.10 -24.71 -18.46
N GLY A 227 16.78 -24.49 -18.52
CA GLY A 227 15.86 -25.25 -19.36
C GLY A 227 14.68 -25.81 -18.60
N ASP A 228 13.81 -26.52 -19.32
CA ASP A 228 12.61 -27.12 -18.75
C ASP A 228 12.95 -28.50 -18.17
N PHE A 229 12.70 -28.71 -16.88
CA PHE A 229 12.77 -30.03 -16.25
C PHE A 229 11.50 -30.28 -15.43
N ASP A 230 11.07 -31.53 -15.36
CA ASP A 230 9.98 -31.96 -14.49
C ASP A 230 10.52 -32.30 -13.09
N LEU A 231 11.72 -32.90 -13.03
CA LEU A 231 12.46 -33.16 -11.80
C LEU A 231 13.91 -32.72 -11.93
N LEU A 232 14.39 -31.97 -10.94
CA LEU A 232 15.79 -31.62 -10.77
C LEU A 232 16.23 -32.03 -9.37
N VAL A 233 17.33 -32.77 -9.28
CA VAL A 233 18.01 -33.06 -8.01
C VAL A 233 19.44 -32.59 -8.12
N ASP A 234 19.83 -31.63 -7.29
CA ASP A 234 21.19 -31.12 -7.20
C ASP A 234 21.83 -31.53 -5.88
N PRO A 235 22.97 -32.26 -5.89
CA PRO A 235 23.62 -32.70 -4.67
C PRO A 235 24.58 -31.67 -4.06
N GLY A 236 24.89 -30.58 -4.77
CA GLY A 236 25.42 -29.35 -4.24
C GLY A 236 26.52 -28.69 -5.06
N GLY A 237 26.83 -27.44 -4.74
CA GLY A 237 27.66 -26.54 -5.55
C GLY A 237 27.25 -25.10 -5.23
N ASP A 238 27.90 -24.08 -5.81
CA ASP A 238 27.29 -22.72 -5.81
C ASP A 238 26.64 -22.50 -7.20
N ASP A 239 25.36 -22.86 -7.34
CA ASP A 239 24.69 -23.13 -8.61
C ASP A 239 23.80 -21.97 -9.11
N ASP A 240 23.49 -22.02 -10.41
CA ASP A 240 22.62 -21.04 -11.08
C ASP A 240 21.37 -21.69 -11.66
N TYR A 241 20.24 -21.44 -11.03
CA TYR A 241 18.93 -21.95 -11.42
C TYR A 241 18.14 -20.92 -12.21
N ARG A 242 17.78 -21.24 -13.47
CA ARG A 242 17.00 -20.33 -14.32
C ARG A 242 15.84 -21.05 -14.98
N PHE A 243 14.63 -20.70 -14.54
CA PHE A 243 13.38 -21.29 -15.04
C PHE A 243 12.38 -20.22 -15.46
N GLY A 244 11.63 -20.52 -16.52
CA GLY A 244 10.40 -19.81 -16.86
C GLY A 244 9.16 -20.55 -16.35
N LEU A 245 7.99 -19.90 -16.40
CA LEU A 245 6.73 -20.56 -16.11
C LEU A 245 6.41 -21.65 -17.14
N ARG A 246 6.11 -22.86 -16.65
CA ARG A 246 5.52 -23.94 -17.44
C ARG A 246 4.06 -24.14 -17.02
N MET A 247 3.12 -23.80 -17.90
CA MET A 247 1.69 -23.90 -17.60
C MET A 247 1.21 -25.35 -17.68
N GLY A 248 0.36 -25.75 -16.73
CA GLY A 248 -0.22 -27.09 -16.70
C GLY A 248 0.75 -28.21 -16.34
N SER A 249 1.99 -27.90 -15.93
CA SER A 249 3.01 -28.90 -15.58
C SER A 249 3.18 -29.06 -14.08
N SER A 250 3.79 -30.18 -13.70
CA SER A 250 4.37 -30.35 -12.37
C SER A 250 5.89 -30.22 -12.45
N THR A 251 6.49 -29.48 -11.53
CA THR A 251 7.95 -29.32 -11.43
C THR A 251 8.39 -29.53 -9.98
N VAL A 252 9.46 -30.30 -9.78
CA VAL A 252 10.11 -30.49 -8.49
C VAL A 252 11.60 -30.19 -8.64
N VAL A 253 12.13 -29.34 -7.78
CA VAL A 253 13.55 -29.02 -7.66
C VAL A 253 13.95 -29.34 -6.22
N LEU A 254 14.98 -30.17 -6.06
CA LEU A 254 15.57 -30.53 -4.78
C LEU A 254 17.04 -30.13 -4.82
N ASP A 255 17.43 -29.18 -3.98
CA ASP A 255 18.81 -28.74 -3.83
C ASP A 255 19.31 -29.08 -2.43
N LEU A 256 20.43 -29.79 -2.36
CA LEU A 256 20.91 -30.43 -1.15
C LEU A 256 21.92 -29.58 -0.38
N ALA A 257 22.65 -28.68 -1.04
CA ALA A 257 23.66 -27.83 -0.41
C ALA A 257 24.26 -26.82 -1.39
N GLY A 258 24.48 -25.58 -0.96
CA GLY A 258 25.20 -24.63 -1.81
C GLY A 258 25.14 -23.21 -1.29
N ASN A 259 25.50 -22.22 -2.11
CA ASN A 259 25.04 -20.84 -1.94
C ASN A 259 24.52 -20.38 -3.30
N ASP A 260 23.25 -20.60 -3.50
CA ASP A 260 22.66 -20.75 -4.81
C ASP A 260 21.95 -19.49 -5.29
N LEU A 261 21.84 -19.39 -6.61
CA LEU A 261 21.16 -18.29 -7.26
C LEU A 261 19.94 -18.77 -8.05
N TYR A 262 18.77 -18.56 -7.47
CA TYR A 262 17.48 -18.90 -8.07
C TYR A 262 16.89 -17.72 -8.84
N ARG A 263 16.66 -17.89 -10.16
CA ARG A 263 16.18 -16.83 -11.04
C ARG A 263 14.95 -17.19 -11.84
N SER A 264 14.03 -16.23 -11.88
CA SER A 264 12.85 -16.22 -12.75
C SER A 264 13.17 -15.64 -14.13
N GLU A 265 12.81 -16.37 -15.21
CA GLU A 265 12.81 -15.84 -16.57
C GLU A 265 11.42 -15.30 -16.94
N GLY A 266 11.15 -14.04 -16.56
CA GLY A 266 9.88 -13.36 -16.87
C GLY A 266 8.86 -13.47 -15.75
N TYR A 267 7.62 -13.87 -16.07
CA TYR A 267 6.61 -14.21 -15.07
C TYR A 267 6.79 -15.67 -14.69
N GLY A 268 6.75 -15.99 -13.41
CA GLY A 268 7.08 -17.36 -12.99
C GLY A 268 8.57 -17.57 -12.81
N GLY A 269 8.91 -18.62 -12.09
CA GLY A 269 10.26 -19.13 -11.93
C GLY A 269 10.24 -20.44 -11.14
N PRO A 270 11.37 -20.80 -10.49
CA PRO A 270 11.36 -21.84 -9.48
C PRO A 270 10.22 -21.63 -8.47
N ALA A 271 9.51 -22.70 -8.12
CA ALA A 271 8.33 -22.65 -7.25
C ALA A 271 7.21 -21.71 -7.73
N SER A 272 6.93 -21.64 -9.03
CA SER A 272 5.74 -20.95 -9.57
C SER A 272 4.87 -21.89 -10.38
N ALA A 273 3.55 -21.81 -10.17
CA ALA A 273 2.58 -22.71 -10.78
C ALA A 273 1.39 -21.96 -11.40
N VAL A 274 1.04 -22.35 -12.62
CA VAL A 274 -0.21 -21.95 -13.28
C VAL A 274 -0.87 -23.19 -13.86
N PHE A 275 -2.09 -23.54 -13.41
CA PHE A 275 -2.77 -24.80 -13.76
C PHE A 275 -1.98 -26.08 -13.40
N GLY A 276 -1.03 -26.00 -12.46
CA GLY A 276 -0.07 -27.07 -12.18
C GLY A 276 0.43 -27.07 -10.74
N SER A 277 1.54 -27.77 -10.49
CA SER A 277 2.18 -27.85 -9.18
C SER A 277 3.69 -27.57 -9.29
N SER A 278 4.27 -26.73 -8.42
CA SER A 278 5.70 -26.44 -8.49
C SER A 278 6.32 -26.45 -7.10
N ILE A 279 7.36 -27.24 -6.90
CA ILE A 279 7.99 -27.46 -5.60
C ILE A 279 9.48 -27.21 -5.73
N LEU A 280 10.00 -26.34 -4.88
CA LEU A 280 11.42 -26.15 -4.64
C LEU A 280 11.69 -26.47 -3.17
N ILE A 281 12.66 -27.33 -2.89
CA ILE A 281 13.18 -27.55 -1.55
C ILE A 281 14.68 -27.33 -1.62
N ASP A 282 15.18 -26.34 -0.90
CA ASP A 282 16.59 -26.17 -0.58
C ASP A 282 16.86 -26.72 0.83
N ALA A 283 18.01 -27.39 1.02
CA ALA A 283 18.39 -27.95 2.31
C ALA A 283 19.38 -27.11 3.12
N SER A 284 20.27 -26.36 2.48
CA SER A 284 21.24 -25.53 3.18
C SER A 284 22.00 -24.61 2.23
N GLY A 285 22.14 -23.35 2.61
CA GLY A 285 22.99 -22.39 1.89
C GLY A 285 22.70 -20.96 2.28
N ASP A 286 23.60 -20.01 2.04
CA ASP A 286 23.22 -18.58 2.06
C ASP A 286 22.78 -18.17 0.63
N ASP A 287 21.51 -18.31 0.33
CA ASP A 287 20.94 -18.30 -1.01
C ASP A 287 20.33 -16.96 -1.45
N VAL A 288 20.24 -16.79 -2.76
CA VAL A 288 19.63 -15.61 -3.38
C VAL A 288 18.53 -16.00 -4.35
N TYR A 289 17.29 -15.70 -3.96
CA TYR A 289 16.12 -15.86 -4.80
C TYR A 289 15.77 -14.53 -5.47
N LEU A 290 15.87 -14.47 -6.80
CA LEU A 290 15.55 -13.31 -7.62
C LEU A 290 14.38 -13.58 -8.58
N GLY A 291 13.29 -12.85 -8.35
CA GLY A 291 12.07 -12.92 -9.13
C GLY A 291 11.62 -11.57 -9.70
N ALA A 292 10.83 -11.61 -10.76
CA ALA A 292 9.98 -10.48 -11.14
C ALA A 292 8.57 -10.74 -10.58
N ASP A 293 7.61 -11.02 -11.45
CA ASP A 293 6.22 -11.26 -11.05
C ASP A 293 5.91 -12.73 -11.00
N GLY A 294 5.02 -13.15 -10.10
CA GLY A 294 4.66 -14.56 -10.03
C GLY A 294 5.87 -15.42 -9.66
N ALA A 295 6.69 -15.03 -8.69
CA ALA A 295 7.92 -15.75 -8.34
C ALA A 295 7.92 -16.16 -6.87
N GLN A 296 8.80 -17.09 -6.47
CA GLN A 296 9.05 -17.45 -5.07
C GLN A 296 7.77 -17.95 -4.38
N ALA A 297 7.33 -19.17 -4.69
CA ALA A 297 6.03 -19.70 -4.27
C ALA A 297 4.87 -18.80 -4.76
N SER A 298 4.47 -18.96 -6.02
CA SER A 298 3.27 -18.28 -6.54
C SER A 298 2.36 -19.23 -7.31
N ALA A 299 1.05 -19.09 -7.12
CA ALA A 299 0.08 -20.02 -7.70
C ALA A 299 -1.16 -19.33 -8.29
N LEU A 300 -1.45 -19.66 -9.55
CA LEU A 300 -2.74 -19.38 -10.19
C LEU A 300 -3.38 -20.69 -10.63
N PHE A 301 -4.53 -21.04 -10.07
CA PHE A 301 -5.18 -22.32 -10.43
C PHE A 301 -4.25 -23.52 -10.20
N GLY A 302 -3.48 -23.54 -9.11
CA GLY A 302 -2.45 -24.55 -8.89
C GLY A 302 -1.89 -24.54 -7.48
N THR A 303 -0.78 -25.26 -7.28
CA THR A 303 -0.05 -25.29 -6.01
C THR A 303 1.42 -24.94 -6.20
N ALA A 304 1.98 -24.13 -5.31
CA ALA A 304 3.39 -23.80 -5.35
C ALA A 304 3.98 -23.87 -3.94
N VAL A 305 5.14 -24.50 -3.79
CA VAL A 305 5.88 -24.55 -2.53
C VAL A 305 7.33 -24.20 -2.78
N LEU A 306 7.85 -23.25 -2.00
CA LEU A 306 9.28 -23.01 -1.83
C LEU A 306 9.58 -23.32 -0.36
N TRP A 307 10.50 -24.23 -0.09
CA TRP A 307 10.93 -24.54 1.27
C TRP A 307 12.44 -24.44 1.36
N ASP A 308 12.92 -23.42 2.06
CA ASP A 308 14.31 -23.27 2.49
C ASP A 308 14.46 -23.81 3.92
N ARG A 309 15.47 -24.65 4.16
CA ARG A 309 15.66 -25.30 5.45
C ARG A 309 16.69 -24.60 6.35
N ALA A 310 17.64 -23.86 5.78
CA ALA A 310 18.73 -23.25 6.51
C ALA A 310 19.55 -22.29 5.66
N GLY A 311 19.72 -21.06 6.14
CA GLY A 311 20.55 -20.09 5.44
C GLY A 311 20.58 -18.72 6.07
N ASN A 312 21.06 -17.72 5.33
CA ASN A 312 20.74 -16.31 5.55
C ASN A 312 20.40 -15.74 4.17
N ASP A 313 19.13 -15.75 3.84
CA ASP A 313 18.67 -15.77 2.47
C ASP A 313 18.10 -14.43 2.03
N ILE A 314 18.14 -14.21 0.71
CA ILE A 314 17.58 -13.01 0.10
C ILE A 314 16.47 -13.38 -0.87
N TYR A 315 15.23 -13.13 -0.46
CA TYR A 315 14.05 -13.24 -1.30
C TYR A 315 13.68 -11.88 -1.90
N SER A 316 14.01 -11.65 -3.17
CA SER A 316 13.69 -10.38 -3.86
C SER A 316 12.81 -10.59 -5.09
N ALA A 317 11.55 -10.15 -5.02
CA ALA A 317 10.59 -10.21 -6.13
C ALA A 317 9.79 -8.90 -6.33
N ARG A 318 8.93 -8.85 -7.35
CA ARG A 318 8.08 -7.68 -7.65
C ARG A 318 6.65 -7.84 -7.18
N SER A 319 5.79 -8.53 -7.93
CA SER A 319 4.36 -8.59 -7.62
C SER A 319 3.78 -9.98 -7.76
N PHE A 320 2.78 -10.29 -6.93
CA PHE A 320 2.16 -11.61 -6.91
C PHE A 320 3.19 -12.71 -6.65
N SER A 321 4.02 -12.52 -5.62
CA SER A 321 5.19 -13.35 -5.32
C SER A 321 5.31 -13.62 -3.81
N GLN A 322 6.21 -14.50 -3.39
CA GLN A 322 6.47 -14.80 -1.97
C GLN A 322 5.21 -15.34 -1.26
N GLY A 323 4.79 -16.54 -1.63
CA GLY A 323 3.59 -17.17 -1.08
C GLY A 323 2.30 -16.49 -1.53
N ALA A 324 2.18 -16.12 -2.80
CA ALA A 324 1.00 -15.44 -3.34
C ALA A 324 0.12 -16.37 -4.19
N ALA A 325 -1.20 -16.42 -3.91
CA ALA A 325 -2.09 -17.33 -4.62
C ALA A 325 -3.46 -16.75 -4.99
N SER A 326 -4.02 -17.24 -6.10
CA SER A 326 -5.42 -17.04 -6.50
C SER A 326 -5.95 -18.34 -7.10
N PHE A 327 -7.13 -18.77 -6.66
CA PHE A 327 -7.72 -20.06 -7.04
C PHE A 327 -6.73 -21.22 -6.87
N GLY A 328 -5.90 -21.20 -5.84
CA GLY A 328 -4.79 -22.14 -5.63
C GLY A 328 -4.14 -21.92 -4.27
N ALA A 329 -3.03 -22.61 -4.01
CA ALA A 329 -2.24 -22.42 -2.80
C ALA A 329 -0.77 -22.15 -3.11
N ALA A 330 -0.15 -21.21 -2.40
CA ALA A 330 1.26 -20.92 -2.53
C ALA A 330 1.89 -20.74 -1.14
N LEU A 331 2.91 -21.53 -0.84
CA LEU A 331 3.57 -21.59 0.46
C LEU A 331 5.06 -21.31 0.29
N LEU A 332 5.56 -20.27 0.94
CA LEU A 332 6.99 -20.05 1.15
C LEU A 332 7.29 -20.43 2.60
N ILE A 333 8.22 -21.34 2.80
CA ILE A 333 8.59 -21.88 4.10
C ILE A 333 10.08 -21.64 4.28
N ASP A 334 10.45 -21.05 5.40
CA ASP A 334 11.82 -20.90 5.86
C ASP A 334 11.92 -21.49 7.28
N ASP A 335 12.91 -22.35 7.53
CA ASP A 335 13.10 -22.98 8.85
C ASP A 335 14.17 -22.32 9.70
N ALA A 336 15.07 -21.53 9.12
CA ALA A 336 16.20 -20.96 9.82
C ALA A 336 16.97 -19.93 9.00
N GLY A 337 17.13 -18.75 9.56
CA GLY A 337 18.09 -17.82 9.01
C GLY A 337 18.08 -16.46 9.65
N SER A 338 18.42 -15.43 8.90
CA SER A 338 18.20 -14.03 9.27
C SER A 338 18.07 -13.31 7.94
N ASP A 339 16.84 -13.30 7.46
CA ASP A 339 16.52 -13.33 6.05
C ASP A 339 15.87 -12.01 5.60
N VAL A 340 15.97 -11.76 4.30
CA VAL A 340 15.48 -10.52 3.70
C VAL A 340 14.39 -10.81 2.68
N TYR A 341 13.15 -10.49 3.05
CA TYR A 341 11.99 -10.58 2.19
C TYR A 341 11.64 -9.21 1.59
N ARG A 342 11.85 -9.05 0.28
CA ARG A 342 11.52 -7.84 -0.46
C ARG A 342 10.57 -8.13 -1.62
N ALA A 343 9.34 -7.61 -1.52
CA ALA A 343 8.39 -7.64 -2.63
C ALA A 343 7.53 -6.39 -2.70
N SER A 344 7.16 -5.94 -3.89
CA SER A 344 6.54 -4.62 -4.06
C SER A 344 5.02 -4.60 -3.83
N TYR A 345 4.26 -5.58 -4.33
CA TYR A 345 2.79 -5.50 -4.37
C TYR A 345 2.10 -6.87 -4.51
N LEU A 346 1.01 -7.14 -3.79
CA LEU A 346 0.27 -8.43 -3.81
C LEU A 346 1.17 -9.63 -3.46
N SER A 347 2.01 -9.51 -2.44
CA SER A 347 3.05 -10.50 -2.15
C SER A 347 3.10 -10.86 -0.67
N GLN A 348 4.04 -11.72 -0.26
CA GLN A 348 4.29 -12.05 1.15
C GLN A 348 3.06 -12.62 1.86
N GLY A 349 2.68 -13.85 1.49
CA GLY A 349 1.51 -14.51 2.06
C GLY A 349 0.19 -13.90 1.56
N MET A 350 0.12 -13.61 0.26
CA MET A 350 -1.04 -12.94 -0.35
C MET A 350 -2.13 -13.94 -0.72
N GLY A 351 -3.28 -13.88 -0.04
CA GLY A 351 -4.48 -14.65 -0.36
C GLY A 351 -5.44 -13.88 -1.24
N TYR A 352 -5.29 -13.97 -2.56
CA TYR A 352 -6.22 -13.33 -3.50
C TYR A 352 -7.50 -14.16 -3.67
N VAL A 353 -8.32 -13.90 -4.69
CA VAL A 353 -9.63 -14.56 -4.89
C VAL A 353 -9.52 -16.08 -4.80
N ARG A 354 -10.23 -16.69 -3.82
CA ARG A 354 -10.21 -18.13 -3.50
C ARG A 354 -8.79 -18.74 -3.41
N GLY A 355 -7.78 -17.91 -3.12
CA GLY A 355 -6.40 -18.32 -2.99
C GLY A 355 -6.01 -18.51 -1.53
N VAL A 356 -4.97 -19.30 -1.33
CA VAL A 356 -4.31 -19.50 -0.04
C VAL A 356 -2.85 -19.11 -0.22
N GLY A 357 -2.47 -17.93 0.27
CA GLY A 357 -1.08 -17.48 0.27
C GLY A 357 -0.50 -17.58 1.67
N LEU A 358 0.70 -18.14 1.82
CA LEU A 358 1.35 -18.33 3.10
C LEU A 358 2.86 -18.07 3.01
N ILE A 359 3.37 -17.31 3.98
CA ILE A 359 4.76 -17.40 4.45
C ILE A 359 4.74 -18.06 5.82
N ARG A 360 5.67 -19.00 6.05
CA ARG A 360 6.02 -19.46 7.39
C ARG A 360 7.52 -19.36 7.57
N ASP A 361 7.94 -18.58 8.54
CA ASP A 361 9.32 -18.48 9.02
C ASP A 361 9.38 -19.05 10.44
N ALA A 362 10.45 -19.75 10.78
CA ALA A 362 10.54 -20.51 12.02
C ALA A 362 11.52 -19.95 13.03
N ARG A 363 12.60 -19.31 12.58
CA ARG A 363 13.59 -18.66 13.45
C ARG A 363 14.51 -17.76 12.64
N GLY A 364 14.73 -16.55 13.14
CA GLY A 364 15.72 -15.66 12.56
C GLY A 364 15.73 -14.28 13.18
N ASN A 365 16.23 -13.28 12.46
CA ASN A 365 15.92 -11.88 12.74
C ASN A 365 15.70 -11.26 11.37
N ASP A 366 14.45 -11.16 10.99
CA ASP A 366 14.04 -11.15 9.59
C ASP A 366 13.47 -9.79 9.20
N LEU A 367 13.66 -9.44 7.92
CA LEU A 367 13.24 -8.16 7.38
C LEU A 367 12.23 -8.34 6.26
N TYR A 368 10.97 -8.02 6.56
CA TYR A 368 9.88 -8.02 5.60
C TYR A 368 9.59 -6.60 5.09
N THR A 369 9.86 -6.36 3.81
CA THR A 369 9.63 -5.05 3.16
C THR A 369 8.65 -5.17 2.00
N SER A 370 7.55 -4.41 2.08
CA SER A 370 6.58 -4.33 0.97
C SER A 370 5.98 -2.96 0.69
N GLY A 371 5.77 -2.66 -0.59
CA GLY A 371 5.26 -1.38 -1.09
C GLY A 371 6.15 -0.77 -2.18
N PHE A 372 6.26 0.56 -2.20
CA PHE A 372 7.20 1.34 -3.02
C PHE A 372 6.97 1.38 -4.54
N SER A 373 6.18 0.48 -5.14
CA SER A 373 5.97 0.46 -6.60
C SER A 373 4.62 1.02 -7.07
N GLU A 374 3.52 0.68 -6.39
CA GLU A 374 2.15 1.03 -6.82
C GLU A 374 1.58 2.19 -6.01
N PRO A 375 1.56 3.43 -6.53
CA PRO A 375 1.14 4.58 -5.74
C PRO A 375 -0.33 4.50 -5.35
N ASP A 376 -0.62 4.65 -4.06
CA ASP A 376 -1.98 4.63 -3.59
C ASP A 376 -2.71 5.94 -3.99
N PRO A 377 -3.89 5.86 -4.61
CA PRO A 377 -4.64 7.04 -5.02
C PRO A 377 -5.01 7.95 -3.83
N ARG A 378 -5.16 7.42 -2.61
CA ARG A 378 -5.50 8.18 -1.38
C ARG A 378 -4.35 9.04 -0.86
N GLY A 379 -3.11 8.72 -1.22
CA GLY A 379 -1.96 9.62 -1.03
C GLY A 379 -2.17 11.02 -1.64
N TYR A 380 -3.01 11.11 -2.67
CA TYR A 380 -3.40 12.38 -3.29
C TYR A 380 -4.56 13.10 -2.57
N TYR A 381 -5.33 12.40 -1.73
CA TYR A 381 -6.56 12.91 -1.07
C TYR A 381 -6.38 13.26 0.41
N GLU A 382 -5.35 12.78 1.10
CA GLU A 382 -5.05 13.08 2.52
C GLU A 382 -4.49 14.51 2.75
N LYS A 383 -5.01 15.48 2.00
CA LYS A 383 -4.69 16.92 2.08
C LYS A 383 -5.49 17.65 3.18
N TYR A 384 -6.32 16.96 3.94
CA TYR A 384 -7.04 17.51 5.09
C TYR A 384 -6.10 17.61 6.30
N GLY A 385 -5.28 18.66 6.33
CA GLY A 385 -4.28 18.90 7.40
C GLY A 385 -3.11 19.79 6.98
N GLY A 386 -2.97 20.13 5.69
CA GLY A 386 -2.07 21.20 5.24
C GLY A 386 -0.57 20.83 5.15
N LYS A 387 -0.15 19.61 5.45
CA LYS A 387 1.22 19.12 5.20
C LYS A 387 1.22 18.18 3.97
N LYS A 388 2.21 18.37 3.07
CA LYS A 388 2.50 17.40 2.00
C LYS A 388 3.19 16.23 2.70
N GLN A 389 2.51 15.10 2.83
CA GLN A 389 3.18 13.83 3.08
C GLN A 389 3.60 13.24 1.71
N GLY A 390 4.66 12.44 1.69
CA GLY A 390 5.24 11.86 0.46
C GLY A 390 4.26 11.01 -0.34
N GLU A 391 4.69 10.52 -1.50
CA GLU A 391 3.94 9.49 -2.23
C GLU A 391 3.86 8.24 -1.35
N VAL A 392 2.68 7.66 -1.23
CA VAL A 392 2.39 6.41 -0.51
C VAL A 392 2.07 5.33 -1.50
N PHE A 393 2.36 4.09 -1.15
CA PHE A 393 2.18 2.96 -2.03
C PHE A 393 1.19 1.95 -1.46
N GLN A 394 0.69 1.07 -2.33
CA GLN A 394 -0.06 -0.11 -1.96
C GLN A 394 0.92 -1.26 -1.79
N SER A 395 0.78 -1.99 -0.70
CA SER A 395 1.48 -3.25 -0.47
C SER A 395 0.56 -4.41 -0.84
N LEU A 396 -0.61 -4.54 -0.21
CA LEU A 396 -1.47 -5.74 -0.26
C LEU A 396 -0.66 -7.01 0.06
N SER A 397 0.11 -6.95 1.14
CA SER A 397 1.14 -7.96 1.45
C SER A 397 1.24 -8.25 2.94
N GLN A 398 2.10 -9.20 3.33
CA GLN A 398 2.35 -9.58 4.72
C GLN A 398 1.09 -10.16 5.37
N GLY A 399 0.68 -11.33 4.86
CA GLY A 399 -0.51 -12.04 5.33
C GLY A 399 -1.82 -11.32 4.98
N PHE A 400 -1.92 -10.76 3.76
CA PHE A 400 -3.09 -9.98 3.36
C PHE A 400 -4.11 -10.83 2.57
N GLY A 401 -5.39 -10.75 2.92
CA GLY A 401 -6.47 -11.44 2.22
C GLY A 401 -7.32 -10.48 1.37
N MET A 402 -7.51 -10.76 0.07
CA MET A 402 -8.26 -9.88 -0.82
C MET A 402 -9.19 -10.60 -1.80
N GLY A 403 -10.41 -10.06 -1.95
CA GLY A 403 -11.36 -10.44 -3.00
C GLY A 403 -11.51 -9.41 -4.12
N TRP A 404 -12.21 -9.83 -5.17
CA TRP A 404 -12.52 -8.96 -6.30
C TRP A 404 -13.87 -8.28 -6.09
N ARG A 405 -13.79 -7.00 -5.68
CA ARG A 405 -14.96 -6.19 -5.40
C ARG A 405 -15.97 -6.18 -6.55
N SER A 406 -17.21 -6.53 -6.23
CA SER A 406 -18.37 -6.68 -7.15
C SER A 406 -18.48 -8.01 -7.90
N PHE A 407 -17.51 -8.92 -7.77
CA PHE A 407 -17.44 -10.15 -8.56
C PHE A 407 -17.24 -11.42 -7.73
N ALA A 408 -16.27 -11.45 -6.81
CA ALA A 408 -15.92 -12.65 -6.05
C ALA A 408 -15.37 -12.32 -4.66
N GLY A 409 -15.57 -13.24 -3.70
CA GLY A 409 -14.99 -13.16 -2.35
C GLY A 409 -13.48 -13.38 -2.34
N GLY A 410 -12.82 -12.94 -1.26
CA GLY A 410 -11.37 -13.08 -1.11
C GLY A 410 -10.90 -14.45 -0.67
N GLY A 411 -9.59 -14.61 -0.58
CA GLY A 411 -8.92 -15.79 -0.06
C GLY A 411 -8.30 -15.57 1.32
N PHE A 412 -7.39 -16.47 1.68
CA PHE A 412 -6.67 -16.53 2.94
C PHE A 412 -5.21 -16.15 2.72
N GLY A 413 -4.77 -15.04 3.32
CA GLY A 413 -3.38 -14.61 3.29
C GLY A 413 -2.78 -14.70 4.67
N PHE A 414 -1.68 -15.44 4.81
CA PHE A 414 -1.03 -15.74 6.08
C PHE A 414 0.47 -15.41 6.05
N LEU A 415 0.96 -14.77 7.11
CA LEU A 415 2.37 -14.68 7.42
C LEU A 415 2.52 -15.16 8.86
N LEU A 416 3.26 -16.25 9.05
CA LEU A 416 3.48 -16.89 10.34
C LEU A 416 4.98 -16.84 10.62
N ASP A 417 5.39 -15.99 11.53
CA ASP A 417 6.74 -15.95 12.08
C ASP A 417 6.72 -16.53 13.50
N ALA A 418 7.85 -17.04 13.98
CA ALA A 418 7.90 -17.80 15.22
C ALA A 418 8.95 -17.31 16.23
N ARG A 419 10.20 -17.06 15.83
CA ARG A 419 11.25 -16.69 16.79
C ARG A 419 12.21 -15.71 16.16
N GLY A 420 12.28 -14.49 16.65
CA GLY A 420 13.29 -13.57 16.16
C GLY A 420 13.25 -12.20 16.79
N ASN A 421 13.96 -11.23 16.24
CA ASN A 421 13.59 -9.83 16.47
C ASN A 421 13.36 -9.23 15.09
N ASP A 422 12.12 -9.28 14.66
CA ASP A 422 11.71 -9.20 13.28
C ASP A 422 11.16 -7.82 12.96
N ARG A 423 11.24 -7.47 11.68
CA ARG A 423 10.86 -6.15 11.20
C ARG A 423 9.93 -6.21 10.01
N TYR A 424 8.69 -5.81 10.25
CA TYR A 424 7.63 -5.75 9.25
C TYR A 424 7.40 -4.32 8.78
N VAL A 425 7.64 -4.06 7.50
CA VAL A 425 7.54 -2.72 6.91
C VAL A 425 6.63 -2.75 5.70
N ALA A 426 5.48 -2.08 5.82
CA ALA A 426 4.49 -1.93 4.76
C ALA A 426 4.03 -0.47 4.62
N ASP A 427 3.40 -0.11 3.49
CA ASP A 427 2.69 1.16 3.36
C ASP A 427 1.19 0.97 3.64
N TYR A 428 0.39 0.76 2.60
CA TYR A 428 -1.06 0.56 2.71
C TYR A 428 -1.40 -0.89 2.45
N PHE A 429 -2.37 -1.40 3.21
CA PHE A 429 -2.86 -2.77 3.06
C PHE A 429 -1.77 -3.80 3.35
N GLY A 430 -1.56 -4.14 4.62
CA GLY A 430 -0.65 -5.23 4.94
C GLY A 430 -0.73 -5.69 6.38
N GLN A 431 0.21 -6.50 6.84
CA GLN A 431 0.33 -6.93 8.23
C GLN A 431 -0.98 -7.52 8.76
N GLY A 432 -1.42 -8.62 8.16
CA GLY A 432 -2.62 -9.34 8.58
C GLY A 432 -3.94 -8.65 8.21
N GLY A 433 -3.92 -7.69 7.28
CA GLY A 433 -5.13 -6.99 6.86
C GLY A 433 -6.04 -7.82 5.91
N GLY A 434 -7.34 -7.54 5.92
CA GLY A 434 -8.32 -8.15 5.02
C GLY A 434 -9.10 -7.13 4.20
N TYR A 435 -9.40 -7.45 2.93
CA TYR A 435 -10.21 -6.63 2.03
C TYR A 435 -11.20 -7.46 1.20
N TRP A 436 -12.48 -7.07 1.20
CA TRP A 436 -13.56 -7.70 0.41
C TRP A 436 -13.67 -9.22 0.60
N PHE A 437 -14.27 -9.65 1.71
CA PHE A 437 -14.46 -11.07 2.08
C PHE A 437 -13.19 -11.92 2.19
N GLY A 438 -11.99 -11.32 2.09
CA GLY A 438 -10.74 -12.02 2.39
C GLY A 438 -10.48 -12.14 3.89
N ARG A 439 -9.57 -13.04 4.25
CA ARG A 439 -8.97 -13.12 5.60
C ARG A 439 -7.47 -12.88 5.50
N GLY A 440 -6.97 -11.91 6.25
CA GLY A 440 -5.55 -11.75 6.51
C GLY A 440 -5.21 -12.16 7.93
N LEU A 441 -4.05 -12.79 8.12
CA LEU A 441 -3.43 -13.05 9.42
C LEU A 441 -1.92 -12.80 9.30
N LEU A 442 -1.40 -11.98 10.21
CA LEU A 442 0.01 -11.98 10.57
C LEU A 442 0.11 -12.50 11.99
N MET A 443 0.96 -13.49 12.22
CA MET A 443 1.25 -13.99 13.54
C MET A 443 2.75 -14.01 13.75
N ASP A 444 3.19 -13.46 14.88
CA ASP A 444 4.52 -13.64 15.44
C ASP A 444 4.39 -14.37 16.78
N ALA A 445 5.39 -15.16 17.17
CA ALA A 445 5.31 -15.98 18.38
C ALA A 445 6.32 -15.62 19.48
N SER A 446 7.44 -14.97 19.18
CA SER A 446 8.36 -14.47 20.21
C SER A 446 9.42 -13.57 19.60
N GLY A 447 9.66 -12.42 20.22
CA GLY A 447 10.63 -11.48 19.69
C GLY A 447 10.64 -10.11 20.33
N ASN A 448 11.51 -9.20 19.91
CA ASN A 448 11.28 -7.78 20.15
C ASN A 448 11.12 -7.13 18.79
N ASP A 449 9.88 -7.12 18.32
CA ASP A 449 9.52 -6.97 16.93
C ASP A 449 9.06 -5.56 16.62
N SER A 450 9.15 -5.20 15.34
CA SER A 450 8.73 -3.89 14.87
C SER A 450 7.77 -3.97 13.69
N TYR A 451 6.55 -3.51 13.94
CA TYR A 451 5.47 -3.42 12.97
C TYR A 451 5.29 -1.98 12.52
N ILE A 452 5.78 -1.67 11.32
CA ILE A 452 5.70 -0.33 10.73
C ILE A 452 4.80 -0.39 9.51
N ALA A 453 3.63 0.23 9.61
CA ALA A 453 2.72 0.39 8.50
C ALA A 453 2.18 1.81 8.41
N ARG A 454 1.52 2.14 7.31
CA ARG A 454 0.81 3.41 7.20
C ARG A 454 -0.68 3.26 7.42
N ARG A 455 -1.39 2.49 6.60
CA ARG A 455 -2.86 2.42 6.70
C ARG A 455 -3.47 1.10 6.23
N TYR A 456 -4.60 0.69 6.82
CA TYR A 456 -5.26 -0.59 6.50
C TYR A 456 -4.34 -1.77 6.80
N ALA A 457 -3.72 -1.75 7.98
CA ALA A 457 -2.73 -2.73 8.36
C ALA A 457 -2.90 -3.21 9.80
N GLN A 458 -2.01 -4.07 10.28
CA GLN A 458 -1.96 -4.52 11.68
C GLN A 458 -3.32 -5.10 12.11
N GLY A 459 -3.78 -6.11 11.38
CA GLY A 459 -5.02 -6.81 11.67
C GLY A 459 -6.29 -6.00 11.38
N SER A 460 -6.28 -5.11 10.38
CA SER A 460 -7.49 -4.37 10.01
C SER A 460 -8.41 -5.19 9.08
N GLY A 461 -9.71 -5.29 9.39
CA GLY A 461 -10.70 -5.91 8.52
C GLY A 461 -11.55 -4.88 7.77
N VAL A 462 -11.58 -4.95 6.44
CA VAL A 462 -12.22 -3.94 5.58
C VAL A 462 -13.22 -4.53 4.60
N HIS A 463 -14.43 -3.96 4.54
CA HIS A 463 -15.49 -4.37 3.60
C HIS A 463 -15.83 -5.86 3.70
N PHE A 464 -16.44 -6.29 4.82
CA PHE A 464 -16.81 -7.68 5.11
C PHE A 464 -15.63 -8.67 5.25
N ALA A 465 -14.40 -8.19 5.22
CA ALA A 465 -13.21 -9.00 5.41
C ALA A 465 -12.84 -9.15 6.90
N VAL A 466 -11.98 -10.12 7.18
CA VAL A 466 -11.38 -10.34 8.50
C VAL A 466 -9.88 -10.00 8.39
N GLY A 467 -9.37 -9.20 9.32
CA GLY A 467 -7.94 -8.99 9.47
C GLY A 467 -7.52 -9.26 10.90
N GLU A 468 -6.40 -9.94 11.09
CA GLU A 468 -5.89 -10.38 12.38
C GLU A 468 -4.38 -10.14 12.45
N LEU A 469 -3.90 -9.55 13.54
CA LEU A 469 -2.50 -9.57 13.93
C LEU A 469 -2.42 -10.21 15.32
N ILE A 470 -1.54 -11.18 15.47
CA ILE A 470 -1.29 -11.90 16.72
C ILE A 470 0.19 -11.79 17.05
N ASP A 471 0.51 -11.32 18.24
CA ASP A 471 1.83 -11.39 18.85
C ASP A 471 1.69 -12.12 20.20
N LEU A 472 2.69 -12.92 20.56
CA LEU A 472 2.62 -13.80 21.73
C LEU A 472 3.66 -13.53 22.82
N ASP A 473 4.79 -12.88 22.54
CA ASP A 473 5.84 -12.68 23.54
C ASP A 473 6.89 -11.64 23.11
N GLY A 474 7.17 -10.68 24.00
CA GLY A 474 8.37 -9.84 24.02
C GLY A 474 8.07 -8.35 23.95
N ASN A 475 9.07 -7.47 23.70
CA ASN A 475 8.86 -6.02 23.86
C ASN A 475 8.75 -5.32 22.51
N ASP A 476 7.52 -5.18 22.04
CA ASP A 476 7.20 -4.92 20.66
C ASP A 476 6.82 -3.48 20.37
N ARG A 477 6.91 -3.13 19.08
CA ARG A 477 6.70 -1.77 18.60
C ARG A 477 5.74 -1.75 17.43
N TYR A 478 4.55 -1.24 17.67
CA TYR A 478 3.50 -1.06 16.67
C TYR A 478 3.38 0.40 16.27
N GLN A 479 3.71 0.70 15.02
CA GLN A 479 3.53 2.03 14.45
C GLN A 479 2.62 1.97 13.22
N SER A 480 1.49 2.68 13.30
CA SER A 480 0.63 2.91 12.16
C SER A 480 0.12 4.34 12.10
N TRP A 481 -0.37 4.80 10.95
CA TRP A 481 -1.06 6.08 10.88
C TRP A 481 -2.57 5.89 11.03
N ALA A 482 -3.18 4.98 10.26
CA ALA A 482 -4.63 4.88 10.26
C ALA A 482 -5.26 3.53 9.92
N VAL A 483 -6.53 3.33 10.29
CA VAL A 483 -7.34 2.13 10.01
C VAL A 483 -6.51 0.87 10.25
N SER A 484 -5.93 0.76 11.43
CA SER A 484 -4.96 -0.29 11.77
C SER A 484 -5.16 -0.77 13.20
N GLN A 485 -4.29 -1.65 13.70
CA GLN A 485 -4.27 -2.12 15.09
C GLN A 485 -5.64 -2.66 15.52
N GLY A 486 -6.10 -3.67 14.77
CA GLY A 486 -7.37 -4.33 15.04
C GLY A 486 -8.60 -3.51 14.68
N THR A 487 -8.51 -2.58 13.73
CA THR A 487 -9.67 -1.77 13.32
C THR A 487 -10.64 -2.56 12.44
N GLY A 488 -11.94 -2.51 12.78
CA GLY A 488 -13.02 -2.96 11.91
C GLY A 488 -13.63 -1.84 11.08
N HIS A 489 -13.59 -1.97 9.74
CA HIS A 489 -14.14 -1.00 8.80
C HIS A 489 -15.17 -1.64 7.85
N ASP A 490 -16.31 -0.98 7.64
CA ASP A 490 -17.28 -1.34 6.60
C ASP A 490 -17.79 -2.81 6.74
N TYR A 491 -18.39 -3.16 7.87
CA TYR A 491 -18.75 -4.54 8.25
C TYR A 491 -17.58 -5.53 8.38
N GLY A 492 -16.34 -5.07 8.17
CA GLY A 492 -15.14 -5.88 8.39
C GLY A 492 -14.84 -6.06 9.87
N VAL A 493 -14.10 -7.13 10.17
CA VAL A 493 -13.66 -7.45 11.52
C VAL A 493 -12.14 -7.33 11.59
N GLY A 494 -11.65 -6.40 12.40
CA GLY A 494 -10.23 -6.27 12.69
C GLY A 494 -9.92 -6.76 14.10
N SER A 495 -8.80 -7.45 14.25
CA SER A 495 -8.27 -7.88 15.54
C SER A 495 -6.76 -7.64 15.63
N LEU A 496 -6.30 -7.09 16.73
CA LEU A 496 -4.91 -7.17 17.17
C LEU A 496 -4.91 -7.77 18.57
N PHE A 497 -4.19 -8.88 18.74
CA PHE A 497 -3.96 -9.52 20.02
C PHE A 497 -2.47 -9.58 20.30
N ASP A 498 -2.08 -9.07 21.46
CA ASP A 498 -0.73 -9.12 22.02
C ASP A 498 -0.82 -9.78 23.41
N ALA A 499 0.12 -10.68 23.74
CA ALA A 499 -0.01 -11.57 24.88
C ALA A 499 0.85 -11.23 26.11
N ASP A 500 2.14 -10.89 25.97
CA ASP A 500 3.05 -10.59 27.09
C ASP A 500 4.22 -9.71 26.59
N GLY A 501 4.55 -8.63 27.29
CA GLY A 501 5.57 -7.69 26.82
C GLY A 501 5.76 -6.42 27.63
N GLU A 502 6.57 -5.48 27.17
CA GLU A 502 6.49 -4.07 27.57
C GLU A 502 6.40 -3.22 26.29
N ASP A 503 5.19 -3.07 25.80
CA ASP A 503 4.97 -2.76 24.40
C ASP A 503 4.73 -1.29 24.15
N VAL A 504 4.92 -0.92 22.89
CA VAL A 504 4.63 0.43 22.41
C VAL A 504 3.67 0.38 21.24
N TYR A 505 2.52 1.00 21.44
CA TYR A 505 1.53 1.21 20.40
C TYR A 505 1.44 2.69 20.04
N ALA A 506 1.76 3.03 18.79
CA ALA A 506 1.67 4.37 18.25
C ALA A 506 0.73 4.43 17.04
N GLY A 507 -0.29 5.28 17.10
CA GLY A 507 -1.26 5.45 16.03
C GLY A 507 -1.91 6.84 15.97
N ASP A 508 -2.42 7.26 14.81
CA ASP A 508 -3.10 8.56 14.68
C ASP A 508 -4.62 8.39 14.67
N TRP A 509 -5.19 7.82 13.61
CA TRP A 509 -6.64 7.82 13.36
C TRP A 509 -7.18 6.42 13.08
N SER A 510 -8.21 5.96 13.80
CA SER A 510 -8.79 4.62 13.57
C SER A 510 -7.80 3.51 13.88
N VAL A 511 -7.41 3.41 15.16
CA VAL A 511 -6.44 2.43 15.68
C VAL A 511 -6.89 1.89 17.03
N MET A 512 -6.26 0.80 17.48
CA MET A 512 -6.47 0.16 18.78
C MET A 512 -7.95 -0.24 19.00
N GLY A 513 -8.42 -1.13 18.12
CA GLY A 513 -9.74 -1.75 18.25
C GLY A 513 -10.88 -0.80 17.92
N MET A 514 -10.60 0.27 17.18
CA MET A 514 -11.62 1.20 16.72
C MET A 514 -12.54 0.52 15.70
N SER A 515 -13.80 0.95 15.64
CA SER A 515 -14.72 0.56 14.57
C SER A 515 -15.41 1.74 13.91
N ASN A 516 -15.74 1.57 12.63
CA ASN A 516 -16.60 2.48 11.90
C ASN A 516 -17.41 1.71 10.84
N ALA A 517 -18.48 2.33 10.35
CA ALA A 517 -19.31 1.76 9.28
C ALA A 517 -19.75 0.31 9.55
N GLN A 518 -20.20 0.03 10.79
CA GLN A 518 -20.63 -1.28 11.29
C GLN A 518 -19.56 -2.38 11.33
N GLY A 519 -18.28 -2.01 11.25
CA GLY A 519 -17.20 -2.96 11.51
C GLY A 519 -17.14 -3.41 12.98
N VAL A 520 -16.34 -4.44 13.24
CA VAL A 520 -15.99 -4.90 14.58
C VAL A 520 -14.48 -4.72 14.75
N GLY A 521 -14.06 -3.83 15.63
CA GLY A 521 -12.65 -3.64 15.96
C GLY A 521 -12.34 -4.21 17.33
N LEU A 522 -11.30 -5.03 17.41
CA LEU A 522 -10.84 -5.69 18.62
C LEU A 522 -9.36 -5.42 18.80
N PHE A 523 -9.01 -4.86 19.95
CA PHE A 523 -7.62 -4.71 20.38
C PHE A 523 -7.52 -5.28 21.77
N ARG A 524 -6.57 -6.18 21.95
CA ARG A 524 -6.30 -6.79 23.25
C ARG A 524 -4.79 -6.88 23.46
N ASP A 525 -4.37 -6.34 24.58
CA ASP A 525 -3.06 -6.52 25.17
C ASP A 525 -3.28 -7.28 26.48
N GLN A 526 -2.59 -8.40 26.68
CA GLN A 526 -2.84 -9.25 27.84
C GLN A 526 -1.95 -8.95 29.05
N GLY A 527 -0.72 -8.46 28.85
CA GLY A 527 0.21 -8.28 29.95
C GLY A 527 1.41 -7.43 29.56
N GLY A 528 1.78 -6.50 30.44
CA GLY A 528 2.92 -5.64 30.21
C GLY A 528 2.80 -4.35 30.98
N ALA A 529 3.80 -3.47 30.83
CA ALA A 529 3.78 -2.12 31.38
C ALA A 529 3.81 -1.11 30.23
N ASP A 530 2.70 -1.04 29.51
CA ASP A 530 2.72 -0.68 28.10
C ASP A 530 2.53 0.82 27.86
N ARG A 531 2.86 1.22 26.63
CA ARG A 531 2.89 2.63 26.23
C ARG A 531 1.99 2.85 25.04
N TYR A 532 0.86 3.50 25.30
CA TYR A 532 -0.13 3.83 24.28
C TYR A 532 -0.02 5.30 23.87
N ALA A 533 0.38 5.54 22.62
CA ALA A 533 0.47 6.86 22.01
C ALA A 533 -0.56 7.04 20.89
N PHE A 534 -1.49 7.98 21.09
CA PHE A 534 -2.43 8.35 20.03
C PHE A 534 -2.77 9.83 19.97
N TRP A 535 -3.06 10.31 18.77
CA TRP A 535 -3.12 11.74 18.43
C TRP A 535 -4.55 12.31 18.40
N ASP A 536 -5.56 11.57 17.92
CA ASP A 536 -6.98 11.94 18.08
C ASP A 536 -7.96 10.74 17.95
N HIS A 537 -8.93 10.63 18.85
CA HIS A 537 -10.03 9.63 18.83
C HIS A 537 -9.65 8.12 18.73
N ALA A 538 -8.57 7.67 19.37
CA ALA A 538 -8.21 6.24 19.44
C ALA A 538 -8.56 5.55 20.78
N GLY A 539 -8.53 4.21 20.81
CA GLY A 539 -8.77 3.40 22.01
C GLY A 539 -10.26 3.12 22.27
N ALA A 540 -10.82 2.14 21.53
CA ALA A 540 -12.25 1.78 21.51
C ALA A 540 -13.18 2.95 21.21
N VAL A 541 -13.13 3.44 19.97
CA VAL A 541 -14.14 4.38 19.45
C VAL A 541 -14.99 3.67 18.42
N SER A 542 -16.31 3.85 18.53
CA SER A 542 -17.25 3.36 17.52
C SER A 542 -18.16 4.49 17.09
N TYR A 543 -18.23 4.70 15.78
CA TYR A 543 -19.11 5.71 15.20
C TYR A 543 -20.39 5.09 14.68
N TRP A 544 -21.50 5.81 14.90
CA TRP A 544 -22.74 5.56 14.17
C TRP A 544 -22.57 6.05 12.73
N ASP A 545 -22.87 5.18 11.77
CA ASP A 545 -22.87 5.52 10.34
C ASP A 545 -24.33 5.72 9.88
N ASP A 546 -24.70 6.95 9.56
CA ASP A 546 -26.07 7.27 9.13
C ASP A 546 -26.41 6.76 7.74
N LEU A 547 -25.40 6.53 6.89
CA LEU A 547 -25.66 5.94 5.57
C LEU A 547 -26.06 4.48 5.69
N ARG A 548 -25.69 3.82 6.79
CA ARG A 548 -25.94 2.40 7.02
C ARG A 548 -26.88 2.09 8.19
N HIS A 549 -27.36 3.12 8.89
CA HIS A 549 -28.28 3.02 10.02
C HIS A 549 -27.79 2.08 11.14
N GLY A 550 -26.48 2.05 11.42
CA GLY A 550 -25.93 1.24 12.51
C GLY A 550 -24.56 1.71 12.96
N ALA A 551 -24.12 1.21 14.10
CA ALA A 551 -22.78 1.43 14.64
C ALA A 551 -21.96 0.14 14.58
N GLY A 552 -20.64 0.30 14.52
CA GLY A 552 -19.71 -0.80 14.74
C GLY A 552 -19.47 -1.08 16.22
N LEU A 553 -18.86 -2.23 16.52
CA LEU A 553 -18.40 -2.58 17.87
C LEU A 553 -16.90 -2.33 17.97
N GLY A 554 -16.45 -1.56 18.96
CA GLY A 554 -15.04 -1.24 19.16
C GLY A 554 -14.62 -1.64 20.57
N VAL A 555 -13.59 -2.47 20.67
CA VAL A 555 -13.11 -3.02 21.94
C VAL A 555 -11.62 -2.74 22.08
N PHE A 556 -11.25 -2.13 23.19
CA PHE A 556 -9.88 -2.01 23.67
C PHE A 556 -9.81 -2.73 25.01
N ALA A 557 -8.94 -3.72 25.14
CA ALA A 557 -8.80 -4.48 26.36
C ALA A 557 -7.33 -4.69 26.66
N ASP A 558 -6.78 -3.80 27.49
CA ASP A 558 -5.56 -4.09 28.22
C ASP A 558 -5.99 -4.80 29.52
N THR A 559 -5.58 -6.07 29.66
CA THR A 559 -5.90 -6.90 30.82
C THR A 559 -4.74 -7.06 31.79
N GLY A 560 -3.62 -6.38 31.53
CA GLY A 560 -2.44 -6.39 32.38
C GLY A 560 -2.72 -5.84 33.78
N ASP A 561 -1.92 -6.26 34.76
CA ASP A 561 -2.02 -5.75 36.14
C ASP A 561 -0.90 -4.74 36.49
N ARG A 562 0.01 -4.47 35.54
CA ARG A 562 1.10 -3.49 35.68
C ARG A 562 0.62 -2.09 35.25
N SER A 563 1.55 -1.13 35.30
CA SER A 563 1.24 0.31 35.25
C SER A 563 1.51 0.92 33.89
N ASP A 564 0.46 1.06 33.12
CA ASP A 564 0.49 1.47 31.72
C ASP A 564 0.54 3.00 31.62
N ARG A 565 1.08 3.48 30.50
CA ARG A 565 1.31 4.89 30.24
C ARG A 565 0.63 5.33 28.96
N PHE A 566 -0.31 6.25 29.09
CA PHE A 566 -1.02 6.84 27.97
C PHE A 566 -0.44 8.23 27.62
N SER A 567 -0.35 8.54 26.32
CA SER A 567 0.04 9.88 25.84
C SER A 567 -1.00 10.95 26.13
N VAL A 568 -2.22 10.53 26.49
CA VAL A 568 -3.32 11.39 26.94
C VAL A 568 -3.64 11.10 28.40
N GLU A 569 -4.09 12.12 29.14
CA GLU A 569 -4.47 11.96 30.53
C GLU A 569 -5.67 11.00 30.67
N ARG A 570 -5.55 10.01 31.55
CA ARG A 570 -6.58 9.00 31.83
C ARG A 570 -6.72 8.82 33.33
N SER A 571 -7.95 8.94 33.84
CA SER A 571 -8.25 8.86 35.28
C SER A 571 -9.06 7.62 35.66
N THR A 572 -9.49 6.80 34.70
CA THR A 572 -10.35 5.63 34.93
C THR A 572 -9.86 4.41 34.15
N ARG A 573 -9.97 3.23 34.78
CA ARG A 573 -9.66 1.91 34.18
C ARG A 573 -10.62 1.48 33.09
N ILE A 574 -11.87 1.95 33.15
CA ILE A 574 -12.90 1.65 32.15
C ILE A 574 -13.37 2.97 31.57
N TRP A 575 -13.41 3.05 30.25
CA TRP A 575 -14.00 4.18 29.56
C TRP A 575 -14.75 3.75 28.32
N SER A 576 -15.58 4.65 27.83
CA SER A 576 -16.34 4.45 26.60
C SER A 576 -16.53 5.82 25.95
N THR A 577 -16.38 5.87 24.63
CA THR A 577 -16.56 7.10 23.85
C THR A 577 -17.89 7.10 23.11
N SER A 578 -18.56 5.94 23.00
CA SER A 578 -19.92 5.79 22.50
C SER A 578 -20.59 4.53 23.05
N PRO A 579 -21.92 4.40 22.99
CA PRO A 579 -22.63 3.20 23.49
C PRO A 579 -22.23 1.87 22.82
N TRP A 580 -21.41 1.92 21.77
CA TRP A 580 -21.01 0.79 20.94
C TRP A 580 -19.52 0.51 21.05
N SER A 581 -18.86 1.09 22.05
CA SER A 581 -17.47 0.79 22.34
C SER A 581 -17.20 0.68 23.83
N VAL A 582 -16.20 -0.13 24.15
CA VAL A 582 -15.71 -0.31 25.52
C VAL A 582 -14.20 -0.39 25.51
N ALA A 583 -13.59 0.35 26.43
CA ALA A 583 -12.19 0.23 26.72
C ALA A 583 -11.99 -0.15 28.19
N ILE A 584 -11.07 -1.08 28.42
CA ILE A 584 -10.67 -1.58 29.74
C ILE A 584 -9.14 -1.55 29.76
N ALA A 585 -8.57 -1.03 30.85
CA ALA A 585 -7.13 -1.06 31.10
C ALA A 585 -6.82 -1.49 32.54
N GLY A 586 -5.61 -2.01 32.71
CA GLY A 586 -4.95 -2.35 33.95
C GLY A 586 -4.72 -1.16 34.89
N LYS A 587 -3.51 -0.98 35.45
CA LYS A 587 -3.24 0.21 36.28
C LYS A 587 -2.84 1.37 35.38
N VAL A 588 -3.52 2.50 35.50
CA VAL A 588 -3.25 3.68 34.66
C VAL A 588 -2.32 4.66 35.39
N SER A 589 -1.26 5.11 34.73
CA SER A 589 -0.37 6.18 35.20
C SER A 589 -0.25 7.36 34.21
N THR A 590 0.14 8.55 34.70
CA THR A 590 0.02 9.82 33.95
C THR A 590 1.25 10.18 33.10
N SER A 591 0.95 10.59 31.85
CA SER A 591 1.68 11.46 30.91
C SER A 591 3.16 11.16 30.66
N TRP A 592 3.42 10.54 29.52
CA TRP A 592 4.74 10.52 28.86
C TRP A 592 4.64 11.18 27.47
N THR A 593 5.77 11.55 26.89
CA THR A 593 5.80 12.30 25.60
C THR A 593 6.46 11.46 24.52
N LEU A 594 5.80 11.32 23.37
CA LEU A 594 6.39 10.73 22.16
C LEU A 594 7.45 11.69 21.60
N THR A 595 8.71 11.26 21.47
CA THR A 595 9.77 12.08 20.85
C THR A 595 9.54 12.19 19.33
N PRO A 596 9.89 13.32 18.68
CA PRO A 596 9.61 13.55 17.26
C PRO A 596 10.26 12.56 16.26
N ASP A 597 11.24 11.78 16.72
CA ASP A 597 11.98 10.75 15.97
C ASP A 597 11.58 9.32 16.36
N GLY A 598 10.67 9.13 17.32
CA GLY A 598 10.15 7.82 17.71
C GLY A 598 11.15 6.91 18.41
N THR A 599 12.31 7.41 18.87
CA THR A 599 13.29 6.61 19.60
C THR A 599 12.89 6.48 21.08
N PHE A 600 12.78 5.24 21.54
CA PHE A 600 12.67 4.84 22.95
C PHE A 600 14.09 4.70 23.56
N ASP A 601 14.21 4.76 24.89
CA ASP A 601 15.46 4.94 25.64
C ASP A 601 16.51 3.80 25.45
N LYS A 602 17.77 4.12 25.76
CA LYS A 602 19.03 3.52 25.24
C LYS A 602 19.46 2.10 25.63
N ASP A 603 18.64 1.26 26.27
CA ASP A 603 19.07 -0.10 26.63
C ASP A 603 18.11 -1.14 26.04
N ASP A 604 18.42 -1.60 24.83
CA ASP A 604 17.59 -2.40 23.92
C ASP A 604 18.29 -3.65 23.37
N GLY A 605 19.29 -4.19 24.06
CA GLY A 605 19.97 -5.41 23.56
C GLY A 605 20.79 -5.16 22.28
N GLN A 606 21.51 -4.03 22.22
CA GLN A 606 22.43 -3.56 21.15
C GLN A 606 23.45 -4.57 20.57
N GLY A 607 23.49 -5.85 20.98
CA GLY A 607 24.40 -6.86 20.45
C GLY A 607 23.99 -7.36 19.06
N ALA A 608 22.77 -7.88 18.91
CA ALA A 608 22.29 -8.46 17.65
C ALA A 608 22.01 -7.40 16.57
N TYR A 609 21.47 -6.25 16.98
CA TYR A 609 21.27 -5.11 16.09
C TYR A 609 22.59 -4.51 15.57
N ARG A 610 23.70 -4.64 16.31
CA ARG A 610 25.02 -4.24 15.79
C ARG A 610 25.48 -5.14 14.64
N ASP A 611 25.15 -6.42 14.64
CA ASP A 611 25.61 -7.34 13.58
C ASP A 611 24.77 -7.21 12.30
N ALA A 612 23.45 -7.01 12.41
CA ALA A 612 22.60 -6.66 11.27
C ALA A 612 22.92 -5.25 10.73
N ASP A 613 23.16 -4.26 11.61
CA ASP A 613 23.67 -2.94 11.22
C ASP A 613 25.03 -3.05 10.53
N VAL A 614 25.93 -3.89 11.04
CA VAL A 614 27.27 -4.11 10.48
C VAL A 614 27.16 -4.82 9.13
N LYS A 615 26.25 -5.79 8.95
CA LYS A 615 26.00 -6.46 7.66
C LYS A 615 25.37 -5.52 6.64
N GLU A 616 24.31 -4.78 7.00
CA GLU A 616 23.72 -3.76 6.14
C GLU A 616 24.74 -2.66 5.81
N ALA A 617 25.50 -2.20 6.81
CA ALA A 617 26.56 -1.24 6.62
C ALA A 617 27.68 -1.78 5.73
N ALA A 618 28.11 -3.03 5.90
CA ALA A 618 29.13 -3.66 5.09
C ALA A 618 28.67 -3.82 3.64
N PHE A 619 27.44 -4.27 3.42
CA PHE A 619 26.83 -4.38 2.10
C PHE A 619 26.74 -3.00 1.41
N LEU A 620 26.13 -2.01 2.08
CA LEU A 620 26.02 -0.67 1.51
C LEU A 620 27.40 -0.01 1.31
N ALA A 621 28.37 -0.27 2.20
CA ALA A 621 29.74 0.21 2.08
C ALA A 621 30.46 -0.43 0.89
N ASP A 622 30.33 -1.74 0.70
CA ASP A 622 30.89 -2.46 -0.44
C ASP A 622 30.30 -1.93 -1.74
N ARG A 623 28.98 -1.79 -1.83
CA ARG A 623 28.29 -1.20 -2.99
C ARG A 623 28.72 0.25 -3.25
N LEU A 624 28.91 1.07 -2.20
CA LEU A 624 29.42 2.43 -2.32
C LEU A 624 30.88 2.48 -2.78
N ASN A 625 31.72 1.55 -2.30
CA ASN A 625 33.12 1.43 -2.70
C ASN A 625 33.24 0.89 -4.13
N HIS A 626 32.44 -0.11 -4.48
CA HIS A 626 32.32 -0.64 -5.83
C HIS A 626 31.85 0.44 -6.81
N ALA A 627 30.91 1.32 -6.41
CA ALA A 627 30.56 2.48 -7.22
C ALA A 627 31.77 3.37 -7.57
N GLN A 628 32.86 3.32 -6.78
CA GLN A 628 34.08 4.05 -7.09
C GLN A 628 34.89 3.47 -8.25
N SER A 629 34.84 2.15 -8.45
CA SER A 629 35.55 1.45 -9.52
C SER A 629 34.73 1.29 -10.80
N LEU A 630 33.42 1.56 -10.75
CA LEU A 630 32.53 1.44 -11.90
C LEU A 630 32.69 2.57 -12.91
N GLY A 631 32.44 2.24 -14.18
CA GLY A 631 32.34 3.23 -15.25
C GLY A 631 31.16 4.19 -15.05
N ASP A 632 31.28 5.39 -15.61
CA ASP A 632 30.41 6.57 -15.36
C ASP A 632 28.91 6.26 -15.26
N ARG A 633 28.33 5.57 -16.25
CA ARG A 633 26.91 5.24 -16.29
C ARG A 633 26.49 4.31 -15.14
N THR A 634 27.24 3.23 -14.94
CA THR A 634 26.95 2.22 -13.93
C THR A 634 27.17 2.77 -12.53
N ARG A 635 28.21 3.60 -12.34
CA ARG A 635 28.46 4.34 -11.11
C ARG A 635 27.28 5.20 -10.68
N ILE A 636 26.70 5.98 -11.59
CA ILE A 636 25.58 6.88 -11.25
C ILE A 636 24.31 6.11 -10.90
N SER A 637 24.05 5.00 -11.61
CA SER A 637 22.97 4.06 -11.27
C SER A 637 23.19 3.43 -9.90
N GLU A 638 24.43 3.03 -9.61
CA GLU A 638 24.82 2.39 -8.36
C GLU A 638 24.71 3.36 -7.19
N LEU A 639 25.19 4.60 -7.34
CA LEU A 639 25.01 5.65 -6.35
C LEU A 639 23.52 5.94 -6.11
N LEU A 640 22.70 6.00 -7.16
CA LEU A 640 21.25 6.18 -7.01
C LEU A 640 20.62 4.99 -6.25
N PHE A 641 21.10 3.76 -6.46
CA PHE A 641 20.68 2.59 -5.72
C PHE A 641 21.08 2.65 -4.23
N VAL A 642 22.35 2.93 -3.92
CA VAL A 642 22.83 3.03 -2.53
C VAL A 642 22.13 4.17 -1.78
N THR A 643 21.79 5.28 -2.45
CA THR A 643 20.99 6.36 -1.84
C THR A 643 19.57 5.95 -1.45
N SER A 644 19.08 4.85 -2.02
CA SER A 644 17.76 4.32 -1.76
C SER A 644 17.72 3.24 -0.68
N GLY A 645 18.87 2.85 -0.13
CA GLY A 645 18.96 1.92 1.00
C GLY A 645 18.21 2.45 2.21
N TRP A 646 17.39 1.60 2.81
CA TRP A 646 16.66 1.90 4.04
C TRP A 646 16.82 0.73 5.01
N GLY A 647 17.33 1.09 6.18
CA GLY A 647 17.54 0.26 7.36
C GLY A 647 18.09 1.16 8.47
N ILE A 648 18.70 0.58 9.50
CA ILE A 648 19.12 1.33 10.69
C ILE A 648 20.31 2.26 10.37
N ASN A 649 21.08 1.96 9.30
CA ASN A 649 22.21 2.80 8.85
C ASN A 649 21.81 3.96 7.93
N SER A 650 21.72 5.17 8.50
CA SER A 650 21.50 6.41 7.73
C SER A 650 22.78 7.04 7.13
N THR A 651 23.97 6.58 7.53
CA THR A 651 25.25 7.22 7.19
C THR A 651 25.67 6.94 5.75
N ILE A 652 25.65 5.68 5.32
CA ILE A 652 26.12 5.28 3.99
C ILE A 652 25.20 5.77 2.86
N PRO A 653 23.85 5.65 2.97
CA PRO A 653 22.95 6.28 2.01
C PRO A 653 23.17 7.81 1.91
N THR A 654 23.52 8.48 3.02
CA THR A 654 23.86 9.91 3.02
C THR A 654 25.18 10.19 2.30
N GLN A 655 26.20 9.36 2.48
CA GLN A 655 27.47 9.48 1.75
C GLN A 655 27.29 9.25 0.24
N ALA A 656 26.53 8.22 -0.15
CA ALA A 656 26.18 7.96 -1.54
C ALA A 656 25.40 9.14 -2.15
N LYS A 657 24.52 9.77 -1.37
CA LYS A 657 23.77 10.96 -1.75
C LYS A 657 24.70 12.13 -2.05
N LEU A 658 25.63 12.39 -1.14
CA LEU A 658 26.64 13.43 -1.31
C LEU A 658 27.54 13.16 -2.52
N ALA A 659 27.93 11.91 -2.73
CA ALA A 659 28.70 11.49 -3.89
C ALA A 659 27.90 11.75 -5.19
N LEU A 660 26.63 11.33 -5.24
CA LEU A 660 25.76 11.55 -6.39
C LEU A 660 25.55 13.05 -6.66
N LEU A 661 25.33 13.88 -5.64
CA LEU A 661 25.18 15.33 -5.79
C LEU A 661 26.45 16.04 -6.31
N ARG A 662 27.63 15.44 -6.10
CA ARG A 662 28.91 15.95 -6.62
C ARG A 662 29.17 15.54 -8.08
N GLU A 663 28.41 14.58 -8.60
CA GLU A 663 28.56 14.11 -9.98
C GLU A 663 28.32 15.23 -11.00
N PRO A 664 29.21 15.44 -11.98
CA PRO A 664 29.03 16.46 -13.02
C PRO A 664 27.69 16.30 -13.76
N PRO A 665 26.87 17.37 -13.89
CA PRO A 665 25.56 17.33 -14.53
C PRO A 665 25.56 16.81 -15.97
N ASP A 666 26.57 17.15 -16.75
CA ASP A 666 26.79 16.67 -18.12
C ASP A 666 26.94 15.14 -18.20
N ARG A 667 27.46 14.52 -17.12
CA ARG A 667 27.65 13.08 -16.99
C ARG A 667 26.45 12.38 -16.36
N ALA A 668 25.92 12.91 -15.25
CA ALA A 668 24.87 12.26 -14.49
C ALA A 668 23.47 12.46 -15.07
N LEU A 669 23.19 13.60 -15.67
CA LEU A 669 21.86 13.92 -16.17
C LEU A 669 21.35 12.91 -17.23
N PRO A 670 22.14 12.49 -18.24
CA PRO A 670 21.69 11.47 -19.19
C PRO A 670 21.22 10.18 -18.52
N VAL A 671 21.96 9.71 -17.52
CA VAL A 671 21.68 8.47 -16.78
C VAL A 671 20.45 8.65 -15.88
N LEU A 672 20.41 9.71 -15.07
CA LEU A 672 19.30 9.98 -14.15
C LEU A 672 17.97 10.23 -14.88
N LEU A 673 18.01 10.71 -16.12
CA LEU A 673 16.82 10.85 -16.98
C LEU A 673 16.26 9.51 -17.49
N GLU A 674 17.03 8.43 -17.43
CA GLU A 674 16.52 7.07 -17.68
C GLU A 674 15.78 6.53 -16.44
N PHE A 675 16.19 7.00 -15.25
CA PHE A 675 15.58 6.65 -13.98
C PHE A 675 14.53 7.66 -13.50
N LEU A 676 13.83 8.37 -14.39
CA LEU A 676 12.78 9.33 -13.97
C LEU A 676 11.72 8.73 -13.04
N ARG A 677 11.53 7.40 -13.09
CA ARG A 677 10.68 6.60 -12.21
C ARG A 677 11.54 5.56 -11.48
N PRO A 678 12.37 5.94 -10.50
CA PRO A 678 13.16 4.97 -9.79
C PRO A 678 12.23 4.14 -8.88
N ARG A 679 12.61 2.88 -8.60
CA ARG A 679 11.80 1.93 -7.81
C ARG A 679 11.64 2.32 -6.35
N SER A 680 12.42 3.30 -5.87
CA SER A 680 12.40 3.79 -4.49
C SER A 680 11.93 5.23 -4.40
N LEU A 681 11.10 5.52 -3.39
CA LEU A 681 10.70 6.87 -3.01
C LEU A 681 11.92 7.74 -2.68
N PHE A 682 12.92 7.19 -2.00
CA PHE A 682 14.15 7.92 -1.66
C PHE A 682 14.97 8.24 -2.90
N ALA A 683 15.03 7.33 -3.86
CA ALA A 683 15.61 7.63 -5.16
C ALA A 683 14.81 8.74 -5.88
N THR A 684 13.48 8.76 -5.77
CA THR A 684 12.64 9.84 -6.34
C THR A 684 12.93 11.19 -5.66
N MET A 685 13.09 11.21 -4.33
CA MET A 685 13.47 12.39 -3.57
C MET A 685 14.88 12.86 -3.93
N MET A 686 15.82 11.93 -4.12
CA MET A 686 17.18 12.19 -4.56
C MET A 686 17.23 12.77 -5.96
N LEU A 687 16.40 12.28 -6.88
CA LEU A 687 16.24 12.86 -8.22
C LEU A 687 15.66 14.27 -8.16
N GLU A 688 14.60 14.50 -7.37
CA GLU A 688 14.07 15.86 -7.15
C GLU A 688 15.18 16.80 -6.65
N GLU A 689 15.97 16.36 -5.67
CA GLU A 689 17.05 17.14 -5.07
C GLU A 689 18.20 17.42 -6.05
N TYR A 690 18.67 16.40 -6.78
CA TYR A 690 19.69 16.55 -7.81
C TYR A 690 19.23 17.50 -8.93
N PHE A 691 18.01 17.32 -9.42
CA PHE A 691 17.43 18.12 -10.50
C PHE A 691 17.17 19.58 -10.13
N HIS A 692 17.04 19.90 -8.83
CA HIS A 692 16.94 21.28 -8.38
C HIS A 692 18.24 22.07 -8.56
N GLY A 693 19.40 21.42 -8.44
CA GLY A 693 20.72 22.06 -8.49
C GLY A 693 21.47 21.92 -9.83
N ALA A 694 21.10 20.95 -10.68
CA ALA A 694 21.86 20.64 -11.88
C ALA A 694 21.49 21.53 -13.11
N PRO A 695 22.48 22.19 -13.77
CA PRO A 695 22.27 22.86 -15.06
C PRO A 695 21.84 21.87 -16.16
N GLY A 696 21.09 22.36 -17.16
CA GLY A 696 20.64 21.53 -18.29
C GLY A 696 19.41 20.65 -18.04
N VAL A 697 19.04 20.42 -16.77
CA VAL A 697 17.87 19.61 -16.36
C VAL A 697 16.57 20.07 -17.00
N ARG A 698 16.26 21.37 -16.91
CA ARG A 698 14.99 21.92 -17.41
C ARG A 698 14.79 21.71 -18.93
N PRO A 699 15.76 22.04 -19.81
CA PRO A 699 15.71 21.62 -21.21
C PRO A 699 15.50 20.12 -21.42
N ALA A 700 16.23 19.26 -20.68
CA ALA A 700 16.16 17.82 -20.87
C ALA A 700 14.81 17.21 -20.42
N LEU A 701 14.27 17.67 -19.29
CA LEU A 701 12.91 17.30 -18.84
C LEU A 701 11.84 17.79 -19.82
N ARG A 702 12.01 18.97 -20.44
CA ARG A 702 11.08 19.44 -21.48
C ARG A 702 11.08 18.54 -22.71
N ALA A 703 12.22 17.95 -23.08
CA ALA A 703 12.27 16.92 -24.12
C ALA A 703 11.51 15.65 -23.70
N ARG A 704 11.70 15.18 -22.46
CA ARG A 704 10.99 14.00 -21.91
C ARG A 704 9.48 14.21 -21.72
N ALA A 705 9.00 15.45 -21.68
CA ALA A 705 7.57 15.74 -21.72
C ALA A 705 6.90 15.43 -23.08
N GLY A 706 7.68 15.06 -24.10
CA GLY A 706 7.23 14.57 -25.39
C GLY A 706 7.49 13.08 -25.65
N ASP A 707 7.92 12.32 -24.65
CA ASP A 707 8.25 10.89 -24.78
C ASP A 707 7.03 10.03 -25.13
N ASP A 708 7.24 8.85 -25.75
CA ASP A 708 6.15 7.97 -26.19
C ASP A 708 5.42 7.33 -25.00
N ASP A 709 6.14 7.05 -23.90
CA ASP A 709 5.54 6.52 -22.67
C ASP A 709 4.77 7.61 -21.90
N PRO A 710 3.43 7.49 -21.73
CA PRO A 710 2.66 8.45 -20.95
C PRO A 710 3.11 8.56 -19.47
N LYS A 711 3.70 7.50 -18.89
CA LYS A 711 4.22 7.56 -17.52
C LYS A 711 5.46 8.47 -17.46
N THR A 712 6.40 8.32 -18.39
CA THR A 712 7.56 9.23 -18.55
C THR A 712 7.13 10.67 -18.83
N ARG A 713 6.17 10.90 -19.74
CA ARG A 713 5.62 12.24 -19.98
C ARG A 713 5.10 12.86 -18.69
N SER A 714 4.21 12.15 -17.99
CA SER A 714 3.62 12.63 -16.75
C SER A 714 4.69 12.99 -15.71
N GLN A 715 5.69 12.13 -15.52
CA GLN A 715 6.76 12.37 -14.55
C GLN A 715 7.63 13.59 -14.91
N ALA A 716 7.96 13.76 -16.19
CA ALA A 716 8.64 14.95 -16.68
C ALA A 716 7.80 16.22 -16.43
N LEU A 717 6.49 16.18 -16.70
CA LEU A 717 5.58 17.29 -16.41
C LEU A 717 5.53 17.63 -14.91
N TYR A 718 5.54 16.61 -14.06
CA TYR A 718 5.57 16.77 -12.60
C TYR A 718 6.83 17.48 -12.14
N LEU A 719 8.01 16.99 -12.55
CA LEU A 719 9.30 17.57 -12.19
C LEU A 719 9.44 19.00 -12.73
N LEU A 720 9.02 19.27 -13.97
CA LEU A 720 8.99 20.64 -14.51
C LEU A 720 8.08 21.57 -13.70
N GLY A 721 6.95 21.07 -13.22
CA GLY A 721 6.05 21.80 -12.33
C GLY A 721 6.67 22.09 -10.96
N LYS A 722 7.39 21.12 -10.38
CA LYS A 722 8.14 21.26 -9.12
C LYS A 722 9.29 22.26 -9.23
N LEU A 723 10.06 22.16 -10.31
CA LEU A 723 11.13 23.08 -10.67
C LEU A 723 10.61 24.46 -11.12
N ARG A 724 9.28 24.57 -11.31
CA ARG A 724 8.56 25.76 -11.78
C ARG A 724 9.20 26.35 -13.04
N ASP A 725 9.47 25.49 -14.02
CA ASP A 725 10.01 25.91 -15.30
C ASP A 725 8.96 26.70 -16.10
N ALA A 726 9.10 28.02 -16.09
CA ALA A 726 8.29 28.95 -16.87
C ALA A 726 8.22 28.60 -18.36
N LYS A 727 9.33 28.12 -18.94
CA LYS A 727 9.39 27.78 -20.37
C LYS A 727 8.64 26.48 -20.69
N ALA A 728 8.19 25.73 -19.68
CA ALA A 728 7.34 24.56 -19.86
C ALA A 728 5.84 24.92 -19.94
N ALA A 729 5.43 26.17 -19.71
CA ALA A 729 4.02 26.58 -19.78
C ALA A 729 3.33 26.19 -21.11
N PRO A 730 3.92 26.40 -22.31
CA PRO A 730 3.32 25.95 -23.57
C PRO A 730 3.16 24.42 -23.64
N ILE A 731 4.12 23.67 -23.08
CA ILE A 731 4.07 22.21 -23.03
C ILE A 731 2.93 21.75 -22.12
N PHE A 732 2.76 22.37 -20.96
CA PHE A 732 1.64 22.07 -20.07
C PHE A 732 0.30 22.36 -20.74
N ILE A 733 0.18 23.51 -21.42
CA ILE A 733 -1.05 23.88 -22.16
C ILE A 733 -1.35 22.85 -23.25
N ALA A 734 -0.35 22.43 -24.03
CA ALA A 734 -0.54 21.42 -25.07
C ALA A 734 -0.98 20.06 -24.48
N ARG A 735 -0.34 19.63 -23.39
CA ARG A 735 -0.59 18.34 -22.73
C ARG A 735 -1.91 18.26 -21.96
N LEU A 736 -2.65 19.37 -21.82
CA LEU A 736 -4.06 19.32 -21.39
C LEU A 736 -4.97 18.62 -22.40
N ASN A 737 -4.52 18.38 -23.64
CA ASN A 737 -5.26 17.59 -24.64
C ASN A 737 -4.58 16.23 -24.91
N ASP A 738 -3.70 15.76 -24.02
CA ASP A 738 -3.05 14.44 -24.17
C ASP A 738 -4.07 13.29 -24.10
N GLU A 739 -3.86 12.23 -24.86
CA GLU A 739 -4.72 11.03 -24.84
C GLU A 739 -4.85 10.42 -23.43
N ASN A 740 -3.76 10.48 -22.65
CA ASN A 740 -3.70 9.88 -21.34
C ASN A 740 -4.15 10.86 -20.24
N TRP A 741 -5.18 10.47 -19.48
CA TRP A 741 -5.73 11.31 -18.42
C TRP A 741 -4.73 11.65 -17.32
N ARG A 742 -3.74 10.79 -17.04
CA ARG A 742 -2.67 11.06 -16.05
C ARG A 742 -1.77 12.19 -16.50
N VAL A 743 -1.44 12.23 -17.80
CA VAL A 743 -0.68 13.31 -18.42
C VAL A 743 -1.48 14.62 -18.40
N ARG A 744 -2.78 14.58 -18.76
CA ARG A 744 -3.68 15.76 -18.67
C ARG A 744 -3.79 16.30 -17.24
N LYS A 745 -4.00 15.40 -16.27
CA LYS A 745 -4.04 15.73 -14.83
C LYS A 745 -2.75 16.43 -14.42
N GLN A 746 -1.61 15.84 -14.78
CA GLN A 746 -0.32 16.37 -14.36
C GLN A 746 0.00 17.70 -15.05
N ALA A 747 -0.41 17.89 -16.31
CA ALA A 747 -0.35 19.18 -16.99
C ALA A 747 -1.18 20.25 -16.27
N ALA A 748 -2.43 19.94 -15.90
CA ALA A 748 -3.29 20.85 -15.13
C ALA A 748 -2.67 21.19 -13.77
N ARG A 749 -2.15 20.20 -13.05
CA ARG A 749 -1.47 20.37 -11.76
C ARG A 749 -0.19 21.23 -11.88
N SER A 750 0.64 20.98 -12.89
CA SER A 750 1.89 21.72 -13.11
C SER A 750 1.65 23.18 -13.50
N LEU A 751 0.58 23.49 -14.23
CA LEU A 751 0.13 24.88 -14.40
C LEU A 751 -0.22 25.51 -13.05
N GLY A 752 -0.95 24.82 -12.18
CA GLY A 752 -1.25 25.32 -10.84
C GLY A 752 0.01 25.66 -10.03
N HIS A 753 1.03 24.78 -10.06
CA HIS A 753 2.31 25.00 -9.36
C HIS A 753 3.11 26.17 -9.94
N LEU A 754 3.12 26.33 -11.27
CA LEU A 754 3.83 27.43 -11.93
C LEU A 754 3.22 28.81 -11.60
N TYR A 755 1.91 28.84 -11.39
CA TYR A 755 1.15 30.06 -11.11
C TYR A 755 0.74 30.19 -9.64
N ASP A 756 1.39 29.46 -8.72
CA ASP A 756 1.08 29.49 -7.29
C ASP A 756 1.01 30.93 -6.75
N ARG A 757 -0.17 31.30 -6.23
CA ARG A 757 -0.46 32.66 -5.79
C ARG A 757 0.42 33.07 -4.61
N LYS A 758 0.60 32.18 -3.63
CA LYS A 758 1.31 32.51 -2.38
C LYS A 758 2.77 32.81 -2.67
N VAL A 759 3.39 32.02 -3.54
CA VAL A 759 4.79 32.25 -3.86
C VAL A 759 4.99 33.50 -4.73
N ARG A 760 4.03 33.83 -5.60
CA ARG A 760 4.06 35.11 -6.33
C ARG A 760 3.91 36.33 -5.43
N SER A 761 3.05 36.29 -4.41
CA SER A 761 2.98 37.39 -3.44
C SER A 761 4.28 37.52 -2.65
N THR A 762 4.84 36.40 -2.18
CA THR A 762 6.14 36.40 -1.51
C THR A 762 7.23 37.00 -2.38
N LEU A 763 7.30 36.65 -3.66
CA LEU A 763 8.27 37.23 -4.58
C LEU A 763 8.16 38.75 -4.70
N ALA A 764 6.92 39.25 -4.76
CA ALA A 764 6.68 40.69 -4.83
C ALA A 764 7.13 41.40 -3.54
N ASP A 765 6.83 40.80 -2.38
CA ASP A 765 7.27 41.31 -1.07
C ASP A 765 8.79 41.25 -0.94
N LEU A 766 9.41 40.16 -1.39
CA LEU A 766 10.86 39.97 -1.40
C LEU A 766 11.53 41.00 -2.31
N ARG A 767 10.97 41.30 -3.48
CA ARG A 767 11.43 42.39 -4.36
C ARG A 767 11.36 43.74 -3.66
N GLY A 768 10.25 44.03 -2.98
CA GLY A 768 10.10 45.26 -2.21
C GLY A 768 11.16 45.39 -1.11
N ALA A 769 11.43 44.30 -0.40
CA ALA A 769 12.44 44.25 0.65
C ALA A 769 13.88 44.37 0.11
N ILE A 770 14.22 43.65 -0.97
CA ILE A 770 15.53 43.71 -1.65
C ILE A 770 15.77 45.12 -2.21
N GLY A 771 14.78 45.70 -2.90
CA GLY A 771 14.90 47.05 -3.48
C GLY A 771 15.10 48.14 -2.42
N LYS A 772 14.56 47.95 -1.21
CA LYS A 772 14.79 48.80 -0.04
C LYS A 772 16.07 48.45 0.72
N LYS A 773 16.80 47.41 0.30
CA LYS A 773 17.95 46.83 0.99
C LYS A 773 17.64 46.44 2.44
N ASP A 774 16.40 46.04 2.71
CA ASP A 774 15.93 45.67 4.06
C ASP A 774 16.24 44.20 4.36
N HIS A 775 17.44 43.99 4.90
CA HIS A 775 17.94 42.67 5.27
C HIS A 775 17.04 41.91 6.25
N LYS A 776 16.41 42.62 7.21
CA LYS A 776 15.54 41.98 8.20
C LYS A 776 14.25 41.51 7.55
N ALA A 777 13.67 42.32 6.65
CA ALA A 777 12.48 41.92 5.91
C ALA A 777 12.74 40.77 4.93
N VAL A 778 13.87 40.80 4.20
CA VAL A 778 14.28 39.70 3.31
C VAL A 778 14.45 38.40 4.10
N SER A 779 15.19 38.44 5.22
CA SER A 779 15.38 37.28 6.09
C SER A 779 14.06 36.77 6.69
N ALA A 780 13.21 37.67 7.20
CA ALA A 780 11.92 37.27 7.78
C ALA A 780 10.96 36.65 6.75
N LEU A 781 11.00 37.10 5.49
CA LEU A 781 10.25 36.48 4.40
C LEU A 781 10.79 35.08 4.12
N LEU A 782 12.09 34.95 3.89
CA LEU A 782 12.75 33.68 3.59
C LEU A 782 12.51 32.62 4.71
N ALA A 783 12.63 33.01 5.99
CA ALA A 783 12.41 32.10 7.12
C ALA A 783 10.99 31.52 7.20
N LYS A 784 9.98 32.15 6.57
CA LYS A 784 8.59 31.67 6.55
C LYS A 784 8.32 30.64 5.45
N HIS A 785 9.26 30.37 4.56
CA HIS A 785 9.07 29.53 3.39
C HIS A 785 9.74 28.15 3.51
N LYS A 786 9.15 27.16 2.84
CA LYS A 786 9.69 25.80 2.80
C LYS A 786 11.00 25.79 2.02
N LYS A 787 11.89 24.83 2.32
CA LYS A 787 13.20 24.66 1.67
C LYS A 787 13.13 24.76 0.13
N THR A 788 12.16 24.11 -0.51
CA THR A 788 11.97 24.15 -1.97
C THR A 788 11.57 25.53 -2.50
N ASP A 789 10.75 26.28 -1.76
CA ASP A 789 10.35 27.63 -2.14
C ASP A 789 11.53 28.59 -1.95
N LEU A 790 12.30 28.43 -0.87
CA LEU A 790 13.55 29.15 -0.62
C LEU A 790 14.58 28.95 -1.73
N LEU A 791 14.85 27.70 -2.11
CA LEU A 791 15.75 27.34 -3.20
C LEU A 791 15.32 27.98 -4.53
N TRP A 792 14.02 27.94 -4.81
CA TRP A 792 13.47 28.56 -6.01
C TRP A 792 13.56 30.08 -5.97
N LEU A 793 13.28 30.72 -4.83
CA LEU A 793 13.40 32.16 -4.62
C LEU A 793 14.86 32.60 -4.83
N VAL A 794 15.81 31.98 -4.12
CA VAL A 794 17.24 32.28 -4.18
C VAL A 794 17.80 32.04 -5.60
N GLY A 795 17.53 30.87 -6.19
CA GLY A 795 18.03 30.49 -7.51
C GLY A 795 17.46 31.32 -8.67
N LYS A 796 16.38 32.08 -8.47
CA LYS A 796 15.85 33.04 -9.46
C LYS A 796 16.38 34.46 -9.26
N SER A 797 16.83 34.81 -8.07
CA SER A 797 17.31 36.14 -7.71
C SER A 797 18.82 36.35 -7.86
N THR A 798 19.62 35.28 -8.04
CA THR A 798 21.09 35.37 -8.06
C THR A 798 21.72 34.63 -9.25
N LYS A 799 22.79 35.18 -9.86
CA LYS A 799 23.73 34.43 -10.71
C LYS A 799 24.82 33.80 -9.82
N LEU A 800 24.51 32.75 -9.07
CA LEU A 800 25.55 32.02 -8.35
C LEU A 800 26.45 31.29 -9.36
N LYS A 801 27.78 31.49 -9.29
CA LYS A 801 28.74 30.71 -10.07
C LYS A 801 28.79 29.27 -9.54
N ARG A 802 29.23 28.32 -10.37
CA ARG A 802 29.26 26.88 -10.04
C ARG A 802 30.04 26.58 -8.75
N GLU A 803 31.04 27.38 -8.45
CA GLU A 803 31.93 27.29 -7.29
C GLU A 803 31.20 27.70 -6.00
N ASP A 804 30.33 28.72 -6.07
CA ASP A 804 29.55 29.23 -4.94
C ASP A 804 28.37 28.30 -4.59
N TRP A 805 27.85 27.55 -5.58
CA TRP A 805 26.81 26.55 -5.37
C TRP A 805 27.26 25.42 -4.44
N ALA A 806 28.53 25.02 -4.47
CA ALA A 806 29.09 23.99 -3.60
C ALA A 806 29.22 24.45 -2.13
N ALA A 807 29.51 25.75 -1.92
CA ALA A 807 29.58 26.35 -0.59
C ALA A 807 28.18 26.55 0.03
N VAL A 808 27.17 26.84 -0.79
CA VAL A 808 25.78 26.94 -0.34
C VAL A 808 25.16 25.55 -0.12
N SER A 809 25.53 24.54 -0.91
CA SER A 809 25.00 23.18 -0.82
C SER A 809 25.63 22.32 0.27
N SER A 810 26.89 22.53 0.61
CA SER A 810 27.55 21.85 1.75
C SER A 810 26.95 22.23 3.12
N GLY A 811 26.25 23.38 3.21
CA GLY A 811 25.46 23.76 4.39
C GLY A 811 24.00 23.28 4.40
N TRP A 812 23.52 22.64 3.32
CA TRP A 812 22.09 22.36 3.10
C TRP A 812 21.54 21.09 3.76
N GLU A 813 22.39 20.25 4.34
CA GLU A 813 21.98 18.95 4.90
C GLU A 813 21.26 19.06 6.24
N ARG A 814 21.46 20.15 6.99
CA ARG A 814 20.76 20.44 8.28
C ARG A 814 19.61 21.45 8.16
N TRP A 815 19.10 21.70 6.95
CA TRP A 815 18.17 22.80 6.67
C TRP A 815 16.70 22.51 7.02
N THR A 816 16.28 22.94 8.21
CA THR A 816 14.99 23.66 8.38
C THR A 816 15.24 25.15 8.13
N ALA A 817 14.27 25.92 7.62
CA ALA A 817 14.41 27.36 7.41
C ALA A 817 14.62 28.11 8.73
N SER A 818 15.85 28.07 9.25
CA SER A 818 16.25 28.73 10.48
C SER A 818 16.66 30.17 10.16
N LYS A 819 16.46 31.05 11.13
CA LYS A 819 16.79 32.47 10.99
C LYS A 819 18.24 32.74 10.51
N PRO A 820 19.29 32.03 10.98
CA PRO A 820 20.66 32.21 10.50
C PRO A 820 20.85 31.96 9.00
N ILE A 821 20.12 30.99 8.46
CA ILE A 821 20.15 30.62 7.04
C ILE A 821 19.47 31.69 6.20
N ALA A 822 18.30 32.14 6.63
CA ALA A 822 17.57 33.21 5.97
C ALA A 822 18.37 34.52 6.00
N ASP A 823 19.10 34.77 7.09
CA ASP A 823 20.03 35.88 7.21
C ASP A 823 21.21 35.76 6.23
N ALA A 824 21.82 34.58 6.07
CA ALA A 824 22.90 34.37 5.11
C ALA A 824 22.44 34.58 3.65
N ALA A 825 21.28 33.99 3.29
CA ALA A 825 20.67 34.19 1.97
C ALA A 825 20.32 35.66 1.73
N ALA A 826 19.78 36.37 2.72
CA ALA A 826 19.49 37.80 2.62
C ALA A 826 20.75 38.64 2.33
N LYS A 827 21.91 38.29 2.91
CA LYS A 827 23.20 38.96 2.60
C LYS A 827 23.59 38.79 1.14
N ILE A 828 23.44 37.59 0.58
CA ILE A 828 23.75 37.29 -0.82
C ILE A 828 22.81 38.08 -1.74
N LEU A 829 21.50 38.00 -1.47
CA LEU A 829 20.45 38.63 -2.27
C LEU A 829 20.53 40.15 -2.33
N ILE A 830 21.06 40.80 -1.29
CA ILE A 830 21.19 42.27 -1.24
C ILE A 830 22.52 42.73 -1.85
N ARG A 831 23.54 41.87 -1.92
CA ARG A 831 24.89 42.21 -2.39
C ARG A 831 25.09 42.05 -3.90
N ASP A 832 24.50 41.03 -4.52
CA ASP A 832 24.64 40.80 -5.96
C ASP A 832 23.70 41.68 -6.79
N GLU A 833 24.06 41.95 -8.05
CA GLU A 833 23.13 42.54 -9.03
C GLU A 833 21.95 41.57 -9.26
N VAL A 834 20.86 41.82 -8.56
CA VAL A 834 19.64 41.03 -8.62
C VAL A 834 19.02 41.17 -10.00
N TYR A 835 18.92 40.05 -10.73
CA TYR A 835 18.12 40.02 -11.96
C TYR A 835 16.69 40.44 -11.61
N PRO A 836 16.01 41.25 -12.44
CA PRO A 836 14.59 41.50 -12.23
C PRO A 836 13.87 40.16 -12.09
N LEU A 837 13.34 39.90 -10.87
CA LEU A 837 12.54 38.74 -10.48
C LEU A 837 11.19 38.68 -11.22
N ASP A 838 11.12 39.28 -12.39
CA ASP A 838 9.91 39.36 -13.18
C ASP A 838 9.53 37.94 -13.61
N LEU A 839 8.27 37.62 -13.34
CA LEU A 839 7.54 36.67 -14.14
C LEU A 839 7.71 37.12 -15.60
N GLU A 840 8.65 36.46 -16.29
CA GLU A 840 8.97 36.61 -17.71
C GLU A 840 7.72 37.04 -18.49
N PRO A 841 7.78 38.06 -19.38
CA PRO A 841 6.66 38.48 -20.22
C PRO A 841 5.91 37.29 -20.86
N GLU A 842 6.64 36.23 -21.18
CA GLU A 842 6.17 34.93 -21.64
C GLU A 842 5.22 34.26 -20.64
N VAL A 843 5.53 34.23 -19.34
CA VAL A 843 4.64 33.66 -18.31
C VAL A 843 3.35 34.46 -18.18
N ARG A 844 3.41 35.79 -18.32
CA ARG A 844 2.21 36.66 -18.36
C ARG A 844 1.39 36.40 -19.62
N PHE A 845 2.03 36.28 -20.78
CA PHE A 845 1.38 35.96 -22.06
C PHE A 845 0.73 34.58 -22.05
N GLN A 846 1.42 33.57 -21.50
CA GLN A 846 0.90 32.21 -21.38
C GLN A 846 -0.21 32.09 -20.33
N LYS A 847 -0.34 33.04 -19.39
CA LYS A 847 -1.41 33.02 -18.39
C LYS A 847 -2.79 33.04 -19.05
N GLY A 848 -3.01 33.88 -20.06
CA GLY A 848 -4.28 33.96 -20.78
C GLY A 848 -4.62 32.65 -21.50
N LYS A 849 -3.63 32.06 -22.19
CA LYS A 849 -3.78 30.76 -22.86
C LYS A 849 -3.99 29.61 -21.87
N ALA A 850 -3.29 29.62 -20.74
CA ALA A 850 -3.46 28.66 -19.66
C ALA A 850 -4.85 28.76 -19.03
N LEU A 851 -5.37 29.97 -18.82
CA LEU A 851 -6.75 30.17 -18.35
C LEU A 851 -7.75 29.54 -19.32
N GLN A 852 -7.69 29.87 -20.62
CA GLN A 852 -8.58 29.30 -21.63
C GLN A 852 -8.51 27.76 -21.69
N ALA A 853 -7.29 27.20 -21.66
CA ALA A 853 -7.10 25.75 -21.71
C ALA A 853 -7.61 25.05 -20.44
N LEU A 854 -7.38 25.65 -19.27
CA LEU A 854 -7.89 25.11 -17.99
C LEU A 854 -9.41 25.26 -17.89
N GLU A 855 -9.99 26.34 -18.40
CA GLU A 855 -11.45 26.54 -18.49
C GLU A 855 -12.11 25.43 -19.28
N LYS A 856 -11.51 25.02 -20.41
CA LYS A 856 -11.95 23.83 -21.16
C LYS A 856 -11.78 22.54 -20.35
N ALA A 857 -10.65 22.38 -19.64
CA ALA A 857 -10.34 21.18 -18.86
C ALA A 857 -11.23 20.99 -17.61
N VAL A 858 -11.98 22.02 -17.18
CA VAL A 858 -13.04 21.86 -16.16
C VAL A 858 -14.14 20.90 -16.63
N SER A 859 -14.29 20.68 -17.94
CA SER A 859 -15.25 19.74 -18.53
C SER A 859 -14.60 18.44 -19.03
N ASP A 860 -13.37 18.10 -18.58
CA ASP A 860 -12.69 16.86 -18.98
C ASP A 860 -13.49 15.62 -18.56
N ALA A 861 -13.43 14.55 -19.37
CA ALA A 861 -14.07 13.28 -19.07
C ALA A 861 -13.63 12.68 -17.72
N HIS A 862 -12.37 12.87 -17.35
CA HIS A 862 -11.81 12.29 -16.13
C HIS A 862 -11.88 13.25 -14.92
N PRO A 863 -12.44 12.82 -13.77
CA PRO A 863 -12.68 13.69 -12.61
C PRO A 863 -11.41 14.32 -12.04
N GLU A 864 -10.30 13.59 -11.97
CA GLU A 864 -9.03 14.15 -11.50
C GLU A 864 -8.50 15.30 -12.36
N VAL A 865 -8.75 15.29 -13.68
CA VAL A 865 -8.34 16.40 -14.56
C VAL A 865 -9.19 17.63 -14.25
N ARG A 866 -10.52 17.46 -14.13
CA ARG A 866 -11.44 18.54 -13.73
C ARG A 866 -11.07 19.15 -12.39
N ARG A 867 -10.75 18.30 -11.40
CA ARG A 867 -10.34 18.71 -10.04
C ARG A 867 -9.09 19.59 -10.07
N TRP A 868 -8.05 19.16 -10.77
CA TRP A 868 -6.82 19.95 -10.89
C TRP A 868 -7.00 21.17 -11.77
N ALA A 869 -7.87 21.13 -12.78
CA ALA A 869 -8.23 22.32 -13.57
C ALA A 869 -8.88 23.39 -12.69
N VAL A 870 -9.87 23.02 -11.88
CA VAL A 870 -10.53 23.92 -10.91
C VAL A 870 -9.52 24.51 -9.92
N TRP A 871 -8.65 23.69 -9.34
CA TRP A 871 -7.63 24.16 -8.39
C TRP A 871 -6.62 25.11 -9.05
N SER A 872 -6.19 24.80 -10.28
CA SER A 872 -5.24 25.64 -11.01
C SER A 872 -5.87 26.97 -11.43
N LEU A 873 -7.13 26.99 -11.87
CA LEU A 873 -7.87 28.23 -12.13
C LEU A 873 -7.92 29.15 -10.90
N HIS A 874 -8.06 28.57 -9.70
CA HIS A 874 -7.92 29.31 -8.45
C HIS A 874 -6.54 29.97 -8.33
N GLN A 875 -5.45 29.21 -8.51
CA GLN A 875 -4.07 29.75 -8.44
C GLN A 875 -3.85 30.88 -9.46
N LEU A 876 -4.39 30.74 -10.67
CA LEU A 876 -4.29 31.74 -11.74
C LEU A 876 -5.21 32.96 -11.55
N ARG A 877 -6.09 32.99 -10.53
CA ARG A 877 -7.10 34.04 -10.32
C ARG A 877 -8.03 34.23 -11.53
N SER A 878 -8.58 33.14 -12.08
CA SER A 878 -9.69 33.21 -13.04
C SER A 878 -10.95 33.85 -12.40
N ASP A 879 -11.95 34.18 -13.22
CA ASP A 879 -13.26 34.59 -12.74
C ASP A 879 -13.87 33.48 -11.83
N PRO A 880 -14.36 33.79 -10.61
CA PRO A 880 -15.17 32.89 -9.79
C PRO A 880 -16.29 32.18 -10.55
N ALA A 881 -16.97 32.85 -11.48
CA ALA A 881 -18.11 32.30 -12.22
C ALA A 881 -17.76 31.04 -13.02
N VAL A 882 -16.51 30.92 -13.49
CA VAL A 882 -16.01 29.77 -14.26
C VAL A 882 -16.02 28.47 -13.44
N VAL A 883 -15.65 28.55 -12.16
CA VAL A 883 -15.51 27.36 -11.29
C VAL A 883 -16.77 27.08 -10.47
N VAL A 884 -17.74 28.00 -10.47
CA VAL A 884 -19.02 27.81 -9.77
C VAL A 884 -19.80 26.61 -10.32
N GLY A 885 -19.70 26.33 -11.62
CA GLY A 885 -20.33 25.15 -12.24
C GLY A 885 -19.82 23.83 -11.64
N ALA A 886 -18.56 23.77 -11.25
CA ALA A 886 -17.93 22.58 -10.66
C ALA A 886 -18.47 22.21 -9.26
N LEU A 887 -19.26 23.09 -8.61
CA LEU A 887 -20.01 22.75 -7.39
C LEU A 887 -21.14 21.74 -7.64
N TYR A 888 -21.53 21.56 -8.90
CA TYR A 888 -22.55 20.60 -9.34
C TYR A 888 -21.94 19.35 -10.01
N ASP A 889 -20.62 19.21 -10.01
CA ASP A 889 -19.95 18.06 -10.62
C ASP A 889 -20.40 16.73 -9.97
N PRO A 890 -20.58 15.63 -10.71
CA PRO A 890 -20.92 14.32 -10.14
C PRO A 890 -19.85 13.79 -9.19
N ASP A 891 -18.57 14.13 -9.42
CA ASP A 891 -17.45 13.69 -8.59
C ASP A 891 -17.31 14.53 -7.31
N HIS A 892 -17.13 13.87 -6.17
CA HIS A 892 -17.00 14.53 -4.88
C HIS A 892 -15.73 15.40 -4.78
N GLY A 893 -14.59 14.90 -5.26
CA GLY A 893 -13.31 15.60 -5.19
C GLY A 893 -13.30 16.89 -6.01
N VAL A 894 -14.02 16.91 -7.14
CA VAL A 894 -14.20 18.13 -7.96
C VAL A 894 -15.05 19.18 -7.22
N ARG A 895 -16.19 18.78 -6.65
CA ARG A 895 -17.05 19.70 -5.87
C ARG A 895 -16.30 20.33 -4.70
N GLU A 896 -15.52 19.52 -4.01
CA GLU A 896 -14.72 19.96 -2.87
C GLU A 896 -13.61 20.94 -3.28
N ALA A 897 -12.90 20.65 -4.38
CA ALA A 897 -11.91 21.55 -4.94
C ALA A 897 -12.53 22.88 -5.34
N ALA A 898 -13.74 22.88 -5.91
CA ALA A 898 -14.48 24.09 -6.28
C ALA A 898 -14.89 24.90 -5.04
N ALA A 899 -15.45 24.24 -4.01
CA ALA A 899 -15.83 24.89 -2.76
C ALA A 899 -14.62 25.57 -2.11
N LYS A 900 -13.50 24.84 -1.98
CA LYS A 900 -12.25 25.37 -1.40
C LYS A 900 -11.67 26.53 -2.23
N ALA A 901 -11.63 26.37 -3.55
CA ALA A 901 -11.15 27.39 -4.49
C ALA A 901 -11.94 28.70 -4.35
N LEU A 902 -13.26 28.61 -4.18
CA LEU A 902 -14.15 29.75 -4.01
C LEU A 902 -14.04 30.37 -2.62
N SER A 903 -13.90 29.58 -1.56
CA SER A 903 -13.65 30.08 -0.21
C SER A 903 -12.33 30.85 -0.12
N GLU A 904 -11.22 30.31 -0.64
CA GLU A 904 -9.90 30.95 -0.61
C GLU A 904 -9.80 32.22 -1.49
N ARG A 905 -10.78 32.46 -2.36
CA ARG A 905 -10.91 33.71 -3.14
C ARG A 905 -11.49 34.86 -2.33
N GLY A 906 -12.15 34.58 -1.21
CA GLY A 906 -12.72 35.61 -0.33
C GLY A 906 -13.98 36.25 -0.91
N THR A 907 -14.18 37.54 -0.60
CA THR A 907 -15.44 38.27 -0.85
C THR A 907 -15.89 38.30 -2.31
N GLN A 908 -14.97 38.18 -3.26
CA GLN A 908 -15.24 38.11 -4.70
C GLN A 908 -16.13 36.90 -5.08
N SER A 909 -16.14 35.85 -4.28
CA SER A 909 -16.96 34.66 -4.50
C SER A 909 -18.40 34.78 -3.96
N ILE A 910 -18.70 35.79 -3.12
CA ILE A 910 -19.99 35.89 -2.42
C ILE A 910 -21.16 36.00 -3.39
N GLU A 911 -21.12 36.97 -4.30
CA GLU A 911 -22.24 37.21 -5.23
C GLU A 911 -22.42 36.07 -6.26
N PRO A 912 -21.34 35.51 -6.86
CA PRO A 912 -21.44 34.29 -7.67
C PRO A 912 -22.07 33.11 -6.91
N LEU A 913 -21.64 32.85 -5.66
CA LEU A 913 -22.17 31.78 -4.82
C LEU A 913 -23.63 32.03 -4.43
N LYS A 914 -24.01 33.25 -4.04
CA LYS A 914 -25.41 33.61 -3.76
C LYS A 914 -26.31 33.42 -4.98
N ARG A 915 -25.84 33.73 -6.18
CA ARG A 915 -26.60 33.57 -7.43
C ARG A 915 -26.97 32.11 -7.67
N VAL A 916 -26.01 31.19 -7.49
CA VAL A 916 -26.27 29.76 -7.67
C VAL A 916 -26.98 29.12 -6.49
N LEU A 917 -26.79 29.65 -5.27
CA LEU A 917 -27.54 29.20 -4.08
C LEU A 917 -29.05 29.29 -4.32
N LYS A 918 -29.54 30.32 -5.02
CA LYS A 918 -30.99 30.48 -5.30
C LYS A 918 -31.60 29.30 -6.07
N LYS A 919 -30.82 28.61 -6.90
CA LYS A 919 -31.28 27.48 -7.73
C LYS A 919 -30.87 26.12 -7.18
N ALA A 920 -29.93 26.08 -6.25
CA ALA A 920 -29.40 24.84 -5.68
C ALA A 920 -30.41 24.16 -4.74
N ARG A 921 -30.45 22.82 -4.81
CA ARG A 921 -31.28 21.94 -3.97
C ARG A 921 -30.40 20.87 -3.31
N GLY A 922 -30.84 20.35 -2.16
CA GLY A 922 -30.21 19.20 -1.50
C GLY A 922 -28.70 19.34 -1.27
N ARG A 923 -27.93 18.32 -1.66
CA ARG A 923 -26.47 18.25 -1.44
C ARG A 923 -25.69 19.42 -2.06
N SER A 924 -26.03 19.87 -3.27
CA SER A 924 -25.34 20.99 -3.92
C SER A 924 -25.57 22.31 -3.17
N ARG A 925 -26.76 22.48 -2.58
CA ARG A 925 -27.08 23.65 -1.75
C ARG A 925 -26.20 23.70 -0.50
N ALA A 926 -26.03 22.57 0.19
CA ALA A 926 -25.18 22.48 1.38
C ALA A 926 -23.71 22.79 1.05
N GLN A 927 -23.19 22.31 -0.08
CA GLN A 927 -21.83 22.62 -0.54
C GLN A 927 -21.61 24.12 -0.81
N ILE A 928 -22.61 24.80 -1.39
CA ILE A 928 -22.55 26.25 -1.60
C ILE A 928 -22.56 27.00 -0.26
N VAL A 929 -23.36 26.56 0.72
CA VAL A 929 -23.37 27.12 2.08
C VAL A 929 -22.01 26.93 2.75
N ARG A 930 -21.41 25.75 2.64
CA ARG A 930 -20.05 25.47 3.14
C ARG A 930 -18.99 26.36 2.48
N ALA A 931 -19.06 26.55 1.16
CA ALA A 931 -18.14 27.42 0.43
C ALA A 931 -18.26 28.90 0.88
N LEU A 932 -19.50 29.38 1.07
CA LEU A 932 -19.79 30.72 1.62
C LEU A 932 -19.26 30.85 3.06
N ALA A 933 -19.43 29.83 3.90
CA ALA A 933 -18.92 29.82 5.26
C ALA A 933 -17.39 29.99 5.28
N GLY A 934 -16.67 29.31 4.38
CA GLY A 934 -15.22 29.43 4.24
C GLY A 934 -14.72 30.79 3.73
N VAL A 935 -15.58 31.63 3.13
CA VAL A 935 -15.22 33.03 2.77
C VAL A 935 -15.03 33.88 4.02
N ASN A 936 -15.75 33.55 5.10
CA ASN A 936 -15.56 34.14 6.42
C ASN A 936 -15.84 35.66 6.50
N ASP A 937 -16.92 36.11 5.84
CA ASP A 937 -17.33 37.52 5.75
C ASP A 937 -18.57 37.84 6.62
N ALA A 938 -18.53 38.98 7.32
CA ALA A 938 -19.59 39.39 8.25
C ALA A 938 -20.98 39.56 7.59
N SER A 939 -21.03 39.93 6.30
CA SER A 939 -22.28 40.12 5.57
C SER A 939 -23.10 38.83 5.36
N LEU A 940 -22.50 37.67 5.62
CA LEU A 940 -23.13 36.37 5.41
C LEU A 940 -24.00 35.90 6.60
N GLN A 941 -23.97 36.58 7.75
CA GLN A 941 -24.75 36.18 8.93
C GLN A 941 -26.23 35.99 8.61
N ARG A 942 -26.88 37.00 7.99
CA ARG A 942 -28.30 36.93 7.63
C ARG A 942 -28.61 35.79 6.66
N LEU A 943 -27.64 35.42 5.83
CA LEU A 943 -27.78 34.28 4.92
C LEU A 943 -27.80 32.99 5.73
N PHE A 944 -26.81 32.75 6.60
CA PHE A 944 -26.78 31.53 7.41
C PHE A 944 -27.99 31.44 8.35
N ASP A 945 -28.41 32.56 8.96
CA ASP A 945 -29.65 32.60 9.77
C ASP A 945 -30.88 32.16 8.99
N ARG A 946 -30.97 32.48 7.68
CA ARG A 946 -32.05 31.99 6.82
C ARG A 946 -31.89 30.50 6.48
N GLU A 947 -30.68 30.08 6.12
CA GLU A 947 -30.40 28.68 5.71
C GLU A 947 -30.54 27.68 6.88
N THR A 948 -30.52 28.13 8.14
CA THR A 948 -30.92 27.27 9.28
C THR A 948 -32.37 26.81 9.24
N ARG A 949 -33.22 27.40 8.39
CA ARG A 949 -34.63 27.02 8.21
C ARG A 949 -34.89 26.26 6.91
N ASP A 950 -33.84 25.81 6.22
CA ASP A 950 -33.98 25.08 4.96
C ASP A 950 -34.65 23.71 5.16
N ASP A 951 -35.41 23.23 4.18
CA ASP A 951 -36.06 21.92 4.26
C ASP A 951 -35.04 20.77 4.30
N ASN A 952 -33.85 20.98 3.73
CA ASN A 952 -32.78 19.99 3.73
C ASN A 952 -31.90 20.07 4.99
N ALA A 953 -31.81 18.95 5.71
CA ALA A 953 -31.05 18.87 6.96
C ALA A 953 -29.55 19.19 6.82
N GLN A 954 -28.90 18.76 5.73
CA GLN A 954 -27.48 19.06 5.48
C GLN A 954 -27.24 20.57 5.35
N VAL A 955 -28.19 21.29 4.75
CA VAL A 955 -28.12 22.75 4.58
C VAL A 955 -28.25 23.43 5.94
N ARG A 956 -29.23 23.01 6.76
CA ARG A 956 -29.39 23.50 8.13
C ARG A 956 -28.13 23.25 8.97
N PHE A 957 -27.53 22.07 8.84
CA PHE A 957 -26.31 21.69 9.55
C PHE A 957 -25.12 22.57 9.16
N GLU A 958 -24.84 22.73 7.86
CA GLU A 958 -23.74 23.59 7.39
C GLU A 958 -23.96 25.07 7.76
N ALA A 959 -25.21 25.54 7.75
CA ALA A 959 -25.54 26.90 8.17
C ALA A 959 -25.31 27.12 9.67
N LEU A 960 -25.74 26.16 10.52
CA LEU A 960 -25.50 26.22 11.96
C LEU A 960 -24.00 26.12 12.28
N LYS A 961 -23.28 25.21 11.61
CA LYS A 961 -21.82 25.07 11.74
C LYS A 961 -21.10 26.36 11.35
N ALA A 962 -21.51 27.02 10.27
CA ALA A 962 -20.97 28.31 9.88
C ALA A 962 -21.16 29.32 11.01
N LEU A 963 -22.39 29.49 11.49
CA LEU A 963 -22.71 30.41 12.59
C LEU A 963 -21.84 30.17 13.84
N VAL A 964 -21.59 28.92 14.21
CA VAL A 964 -20.66 28.55 15.31
C VAL A 964 -19.23 29.01 15.05
N ILE A 965 -18.69 28.69 13.87
CA ILE A 965 -17.31 29.06 13.49
C ILE A 965 -17.13 30.59 13.48
N GLY A 966 -18.14 31.35 13.03
CA GLY A 966 -18.06 32.79 13.10
C GLY A 966 -18.24 33.35 14.50
N GLN A 967 -19.05 32.71 15.35
CA GLN A 967 -19.23 33.12 16.74
C GLN A 967 -17.93 32.93 17.54
N THR A 968 -17.26 31.79 17.41
CA THR A 968 -15.97 31.53 18.08
C THR A 968 -14.89 32.51 17.66
N ALA A 969 -14.99 33.05 16.45
CA ALA A 969 -14.09 34.07 15.95
C ALA A 969 -14.55 35.52 16.17
N GLY A 970 -15.61 35.74 16.96
CA GLY A 970 -16.14 37.07 17.32
C GLY A 970 -16.84 37.81 16.19
N ARG A 971 -17.26 37.12 15.12
CA ARG A 971 -17.78 37.72 13.89
C ARG A 971 -19.30 37.64 13.74
N TRP A 972 -19.92 36.56 14.23
CA TRP A 972 -21.35 36.30 14.09
C TRP A 972 -22.01 36.05 15.44
N THR A 973 -23.30 36.30 15.53
CA THR A 973 -24.11 35.96 16.71
C THR A 973 -25.13 34.89 16.37
N ILE A 974 -25.28 33.91 17.24
CA ILE A 974 -26.31 32.86 17.09
C ILE A 974 -27.47 33.20 18.02
N SER A 975 -28.65 33.37 17.43
CA SER A 975 -29.84 33.66 18.24
C SER A 975 -30.25 32.44 19.07
N ARG A 976 -30.62 32.68 20.33
CA ARG A 976 -31.17 31.63 21.22
C ARG A 976 -32.43 30.98 20.64
N SER A 977 -33.20 31.70 19.83
CA SER A 977 -34.38 31.16 19.15
C SER A 977 -34.00 30.14 18.06
N VAL A 978 -32.97 30.40 17.26
CA VAL A 978 -32.43 29.44 16.28
C VAL A 978 -31.93 28.19 16.98
N ILE A 979 -31.15 28.33 18.06
CA ILE A 979 -30.65 27.17 18.83
C ILE A 979 -31.82 26.35 19.40
N LYS A 980 -32.80 26.99 20.06
CA LYS A 980 -33.99 26.29 20.61
C LYS A 980 -34.83 25.60 19.53
N GLN A 981 -34.94 26.21 18.35
CA GLN A 981 -35.64 25.62 17.22
C GLN A 981 -34.91 24.37 16.71
N LEU A 982 -33.61 24.48 16.45
CA LEU A 982 -32.80 23.38 15.91
C LEU A 982 -32.54 22.27 16.95
N ALA A 983 -32.59 22.58 18.25
CA ALA A 983 -32.57 21.57 19.31
C ALA A 983 -33.80 20.64 19.30
N LYS A 984 -34.84 21.00 18.55
CA LYS A 984 -36.04 20.18 18.29
C LYS A 984 -36.11 19.69 16.84
N ASP A 985 -35.04 19.85 16.07
CA ASP A 985 -35.01 19.43 14.66
C ASP A 985 -35.23 17.92 14.54
N SER A 986 -35.93 17.51 13.47
CA SER A 986 -36.17 16.09 13.17
C SER A 986 -34.90 15.36 12.73
N ASP A 987 -33.93 16.09 12.19
CA ASP A 987 -32.61 15.56 11.83
C ASP A 987 -31.68 15.48 13.04
N ARG A 988 -31.10 14.30 13.25
CA ARG A 988 -30.29 13.99 14.43
C ARG A 988 -29.03 14.86 14.53
N TRP A 989 -28.39 15.21 13.41
CA TRP A 989 -27.14 15.98 13.39
C TRP A 989 -27.36 17.45 13.66
N VAL A 990 -28.39 18.02 13.03
CA VAL A 990 -28.82 19.39 13.28
C VAL A 990 -29.20 19.56 14.75
N LYS A 991 -29.95 18.59 15.29
CA LYS A 991 -30.34 18.54 16.70
C LYS A 991 -29.15 18.40 17.64
N SER A 992 -28.23 17.48 17.35
CA SER A 992 -27.04 17.24 18.19
C SER A 992 -26.15 18.49 18.27
N LEU A 993 -25.84 19.10 17.12
CA LEU A 993 -25.06 20.32 17.06
C LEU A 993 -25.75 21.46 17.80
N ALA A 994 -27.06 21.65 17.62
CA ALA A 994 -27.82 22.67 18.35
C ALA A 994 -27.83 22.46 19.87
N LEU A 995 -28.01 21.22 20.33
CA LEU A 995 -27.95 20.88 21.76
C LEU A 995 -26.55 21.08 22.34
N SER A 996 -25.49 20.83 21.57
CA SER A 996 -24.11 21.09 22.01
C SER A 996 -23.79 22.58 22.17
N ILE A 997 -24.45 23.45 21.40
CA ILE A 997 -24.33 24.92 21.53
C ILE A 997 -25.22 25.45 22.66
N GLN A 998 -26.33 24.75 22.94
CA GLN A 998 -27.26 25.11 24.01
C GLN A 998 -26.71 24.80 25.41
N LYS A 999 -25.98 23.69 25.53
CA LYS A 999 -25.19 23.32 26.71
C LYS A 999 -23.99 24.25 26.82
#